data_AF-A0A9P0YX37-F1
#
_entry.id   AF-A0A9P0YX37-F1
#
_cell.length_a   1.000
_cell.length_b   1.000
_cell.length_c   1.000
_cell.angle_alpha   90.00
_cell.angle_beta   90.00
_cell.angle_gamma   90.00
#
_symmetry.space_group_name_H-M   'P 1'
#
loop_
_entity.id
_entity.type
_entity.pdbx_description
1 polymer ?
#
loop_
_entity_poly.entity_id
_entity_poly.type
_entity_poly.pdbx_seq_one_letter_code
_entity_poly.pdbx_strand_id
1 'polypeptide(L)'
;MSSVVWFRRDLRVEDNPALAAGVRAGAVVAVFIWAPEEEGHYFPGRVSRWWLKQSLADLDYSLRSLGTTLITKRSADSASSLLEVIKSTGATQLFFNHLYDPLSLVRDHRTKEMLTSQGITVRSFNADLLYEPWEVLDSEGQPFTTFTGFWDRCLSMPYDPEAPLLPPKRIISGDISKCPSVNLVFEDESERGSNALLARGWSPGWRNADKALTTFINGPLIEYSKNRWKADRATTSLLSPHLHFGEVSVRKVFHLVRMKQVLWANEGNKAGEESVNLFLESIGLREYSRYISFNHPYSHERPLLGHLRHFPWVINEGHFKAWRQGRTGYPLVDAGMRELWATGWLHDRIRVVVSSFFVKVLQLPWRWGMKYFWDTLLDADLESDALGWQYISGTLPDGRELDRIDNPQFEGYKFDPNGEYVRRWLPELARLPTEWIHHPWNAPESVLQAAGIELGSNYPLPLVWIDAAKARLQEALVTMWQHEAACRAAVENGVEEGHGDSSEYIPVAFPEDIMQTTDPNVESPLRNNNQTATTITRGGGYQDQMVPSITSSLSRGSSMYLRNPNEDNRAEVPRNDNLTEEDPRRRNGAGQTGPPQPPINARPRRNSEDSSTADSSNSSRGVVPVWSPPSSNYSASDDNVTTSSSYLQRPHRQLMNWQRQRLSQTGFP
;
A
#
# COMPACT_ATOMS: atom_id res chain seq x y z
N MET A 1 9.49 -24.32 26.68
CA MET A 1 10.40 -24.83 25.63
C MET A 1 11.22 -23.66 25.09
N SER A 2 12.03 -23.84 24.04
CA SER A 2 12.66 -22.73 23.31
C SER A 2 12.08 -22.66 21.89
N SER A 3 11.75 -21.45 21.46
CA SER A 3 11.07 -21.17 20.20
C SER A 3 11.74 -20.01 19.47
N VAL A 4 11.92 -20.14 18.15
CA VAL A 4 12.35 -19.04 17.29
C VAL A 4 11.13 -18.24 16.83
N VAL A 5 11.24 -16.91 16.85
CA VAL A 5 10.29 -16.00 16.21
C VAL A 5 11.04 -15.29 15.07
N TRP A 6 10.62 -15.56 13.83
CA TRP A 6 11.25 -15.02 12.62
C TRP A 6 10.44 -13.81 12.10
N PHE A 7 11.07 -12.64 12.17
CA PHE A 7 10.54 -11.37 11.69
C PHE A 7 10.95 -11.10 10.23
N ARG A 8 10.05 -10.50 9.46
CA ARG A 8 10.20 -10.12 8.04
C ARG A 8 9.64 -8.71 7.77
N ARG A 9 8.34 -8.61 7.47
CA ARG A 9 7.58 -7.35 7.28
C ARG A 9 6.52 -7.17 8.39
N ASP A 10 6.91 -7.46 9.63
CA ASP A 10 6.05 -7.47 10.83
C ASP A 10 6.76 -6.82 12.03
N LEU A 11 7.48 -5.72 11.79
CA LEU A 11 8.53 -5.15 12.65
C LEU A 11 8.01 -4.40 13.89
N ARG A 12 7.14 -5.06 14.67
CA ARG A 12 6.46 -4.54 15.86
C ARG A 12 6.36 -5.60 16.97
N VAL A 13 6.18 -5.16 18.21
CA VAL A 13 5.98 -6.04 19.39
C VAL A 13 4.53 -6.08 19.90
N GLU A 14 3.69 -5.14 19.48
CA GLU A 14 2.24 -5.12 19.70
C GLU A 14 1.52 -5.79 18.54
N ASP A 15 0.42 -6.49 18.83
CA ASP A 15 -0.39 -7.24 17.87
C ASP A 15 0.43 -8.06 16.87
N ASN A 16 1.47 -8.76 17.36
CA ASN A 16 2.25 -9.71 16.59
C ASN A 16 1.94 -11.14 17.11
N PRO A 17 1.07 -11.92 16.43
CA PRO A 17 0.64 -13.23 16.90
C PRO A 17 1.77 -14.27 16.99
N ALA A 18 2.75 -14.26 16.08
CA ALA A 18 3.93 -15.11 16.16
C ALA A 18 4.76 -14.84 17.43
N LEU A 19 5.03 -13.57 17.74
CA LEU A 19 5.72 -13.19 18.98
C LEU A 19 4.91 -13.58 20.22
N ALA A 20 3.60 -13.33 20.22
CA ALA A 20 2.71 -13.69 21.31
C ALA A 20 2.62 -15.23 21.50
N ALA A 21 2.66 -16.02 20.41
CA ALA A 21 2.72 -17.48 20.46
C ALA A 21 4.07 -17.98 21.02
N GLY A 22 5.18 -17.38 20.59
CA GLY A 22 6.52 -17.67 21.13
C GLY A 22 6.61 -17.45 22.64
N VAL A 23 6.13 -16.30 23.13
CA VAL A 23 6.13 -15.99 24.58
C VAL A 23 5.22 -16.94 25.37
N ARG A 24 4.11 -17.41 24.78
CA ARG A 24 3.26 -18.45 25.40
C ARG A 24 3.93 -19.83 25.44
N ALA A 25 4.86 -20.13 24.54
CA ALA A 25 5.57 -21.42 24.48
C ALA A 25 6.83 -21.50 25.38
N GLY A 26 7.40 -20.35 25.75
CA GLY A 26 8.48 -20.25 26.73
C GLY A 26 9.54 -19.22 26.37
N ALA A 27 10.79 -19.67 26.21
CA ALA A 27 11.91 -18.81 25.88
C ALA A 27 11.96 -18.52 24.37
N VAL A 28 12.13 -17.24 24.02
CA VAL A 28 12.06 -16.74 22.64
C VAL A 28 13.42 -16.26 22.15
N VAL A 29 13.78 -16.75 20.98
CA VAL A 29 14.89 -16.22 20.17
C VAL A 29 14.28 -15.41 19.03
N ALA A 30 14.45 -14.08 19.06
CA ALA A 30 13.95 -13.19 18.01
C ALA A 30 14.99 -13.09 16.89
N VAL A 31 14.58 -13.33 15.65
CA VAL A 31 15.49 -13.46 14.50
C VAL A 31 14.98 -12.67 13.31
N PHE A 32 15.88 -11.94 12.65
CA PHE A 32 15.69 -11.38 11.32
C PHE A 32 16.75 -11.94 10.37
N ILE A 33 16.34 -12.33 9.15
CA ILE A 33 17.25 -12.89 8.14
C ILE A 33 17.17 -12.01 6.89
N TRP A 34 18.33 -11.52 6.46
CA TRP A 34 18.50 -10.80 5.20
C TRP A 34 19.03 -11.78 4.15
N ALA A 35 18.15 -12.17 3.23
CA ALA A 35 18.46 -13.01 2.08
C ALA A 35 17.91 -12.39 0.78
N PRO A 36 18.37 -11.19 0.39
CA PRO A 36 17.83 -10.45 -0.73
C PRO A 36 17.98 -11.16 -2.10
N GLU A 37 18.88 -12.14 -2.22
CA GLU A 37 19.00 -13.01 -3.40
C GLU A 37 17.75 -13.88 -3.62
N GLU A 38 16.99 -14.21 -2.56
CA GLU A 38 15.71 -14.92 -2.69
C GLU A 38 14.62 -14.06 -3.35
N GLU A 39 14.73 -12.73 -3.28
CA GLU A 39 13.75 -11.79 -3.87
C GLU A 39 14.00 -11.56 -5.37
N GLY A 40 15.12 -12.05 -5.91
CA GLY A 40 15.45 -12.00 -7.34
C GLY A 40 15.46 -10.58 -7.93
N HIS A 41 14.61 -10.34 -8.94
CA HIS A 41 14.46 -9.01 -9.57
C HIS A 41 13.83 -7.96 -8.65
N TYR A 42 13.18 -8.39 -7.57
CA TYR A 42 12.53 -7.55 -6.56
C TYR A 42 13.41 -7.38 -5.30
N PHE A 43 14.73 -7.40 -5.47
CA PHE A 43 15.69 -6.88 -4.49
C PHE A 43 15.21 -5.51 -3.96
N PRO A 44 15.01 -5.32 -2.63
CA PRO A 44 14.36 -4.12 -2.11
C PRO A 44 15.09 -2.80 -2.47
N GLY A 45 14.30 -1.80 -2.87
CA GLY A 45 14.79 -0.51 -3.34
C GLY A 45 15.62 0.27 -2.31
N ARG A 46 16.45 1.21 -2.79
CA ARG A 46 17.39 2.01 -1.97
C ARG A 46 16.76 2.59 -0.71
N VAL A 47 15.62 3.25 -0.86
CA VAL A 47 15.00 3.98 0.26
C VAL A 47 14.22 3.02 1.18
N SER A 48 13.68 1.93 0.63
CA SER A 48 13.08 0.82 1.39
C SER A 48 14.14 0.13 2.28
N ARG A 49 15.35 -0.13 1.75
CA ARG A 49 16.50 -0.61 2.54
C ARG A 49 16.93 0.36 3.65
N TRP A 50 16.96 1.67 3.38
CA TRP A 50 17.21 2.68 4.41
C TRP A 50 16.15 2.62 5.52
N TRP A 51 14.87 2.52 5.18
CA TRP A 51 13.79 2.43 6.16
C TRP A 51 13.91 1.17 7.01
N LEU A 52 14.09 0.00 6.38
CA LEU A 52 14.30 -1.29 7.02
C LEU A 52 15.44 -1.25 8.06
N LYS A 53 16.58 -0.66 7.71
CA LYS A 53 17.73 -0.48 8.60
C LYS A 53 17.37 0.27 9.89
N GLN A 54 16.62 1.38 9.79
CA GLN A 54 16.20 2.14 10.97
C GLN A 54 15.14 1.40 11.78
N SER A 55 14.20 0.73 11.09
CA SER A 55 13.12 -0.04 11.71
C SER A 55 13.64 -1.21 12.56
N LEU A 56 14.61 -1.98 12.05
CA LEU A 56 15.24 -3.07 12.78
C LEU A 56 16.00 -2.59 14.04
N ALA A 57 16.54 -1.37 14.02
CA ALA A 57 17.16 -0.77 15.21
C ALA A 57 16.12 -0.35 16.27
N ASP A 58 14.95 0.16 15.86
CA ASP A 58 13.83 0.44 16.79
C ASP A 58 13.25 -0.85 17.37
N LEU A 59 13.16 -1.91 16.56
CA LEU A 59 12.71 -3.24 16.97
C LEU A 59 13.67 -3.90 17.97
N ASP A 60 14.98 -3.92 17.70
CA ASP A 60 15.97 -4.48 18.63
C ASP A 60 16.03 -3.69 19.95
N TYR A 61 15.99 -2.36 19.90
CA TYR A 61 15.85 -1.53 21.11
C TYR A 61 14.59 -1.92 21.92
N SER A 62 13.46 -2.13 21.23
CA SER A 62 12.20 -2.50 21.86
C SER A 62 12.24 -3.91 22.45
N LEU A 63 12.78 -4.90 21.73
CA LEU A 63 12.98 -6.26 22.22
C LEU A 63 13.91 -6.30 23.44
N ARG A 64 14.99 -5.49 23.45
CA ARG A 64 15.89 -5.32 24.60
C ARG A 64 15.15 -4.81 25.83
N SER A 65 14.26 -3.83 25.65
CA SER A 65 13.43 -3.32 26.76
C SER A 65 12.46 -4.38 27.32
N LEU A 66 12.06 -5.36 26.51
CA LEU A 66 11.23 -6.50 26.92
C LEU A 66 12.02 -7.69 27.47
N GLY A 67 13.34 -7.76 27.26
CA GLY A 67 14.22 -8.80 27.82
C GLY A 67 14.76 -9.87 26.86
N THR A 68 14.75 -9.61 25.55
CA THR A 68 15.48 -10.43 24.55
C THR A 68 16.24 -9.53 23.56
N THR A 69 16.97 -10.09 22.60
CA THR A 69 17.68 -9.33 21.56
C THR A 69 17.29 -9.82 20.17
N LEU A 70 17.28 -8.94 19.18
CA LEU A 70 17.16 -9.36 17.78
C LEU A 70 18.50 -9.92 17.29
N ILE A 71 18.49 -11.17 16.83
CA ILE A 71 19.62 -11.75 16.08
C ILE A 71 19.39 -11.47 14.60
N THR A 72 20.32 -10.77 13.98
CA THR A 72 20.37 -10.54 12.54
C THR A 72 21.31 -11.55 11.87
N LYS A 73 20.86 -12.18 10.79
CA LYS A 73 21.67 -13.08 9.95
C LYS A 73 21.67 -12.59 8.50
N ARG A 74 22.81 -12.76 7.82
CA ARG A 74 22.93 -12.64 6.35
C ARG A 74 23.01 -14.04 5.78
N SER A 75 22.21 -14.34 4.76
CA SER A 75 22.18 -15.63 4.06
C SER A 75 21.89 -15.41 2.58
N ALA A 76 22.14 -16.40 1.72
CA ALA A 76 21.54 -16.49 0.39
C ALA A 76 20.28 -17.38 0.37
N ASP A 77 19.99 -18.05 1.49
CA ASP A 77 18.85 -18.97 1.65
C ASP A 77 18.33 -18.86 3.10
N SER A 78 17.08 -18.41 3.28
CA SER A 78 16.49 -18.16 4.60
C SER A 78 16.23 -19.46 5.35
N ALA A 79 15.75 -20.49 4.65
CA ALA A 79 15.42 -21.79 5.23
C ALA A 79 16.63 -22.44 5.91
N SER A 80 17.79 -22.44 5.24
CA SER A 80 19.06 -22.98 5.76
C SER A 80 19.56 -22.21 6.97
N SER A 81 19.44 -20.87 6.97
CA SER A 81 19.78 -20.04 8.14
C SER A 81 18.85 -20.27 9.33
N LEU A 82 17.54 -20.47 9.11
CA LEU A 82 16.61 -20.89 10.17
C LEU A 82 17.03 -22.24 10.76
N LEU A 83 17.42 -23.20 9.92
CA LEU A 83 17.88 -24.52 10.38
C LEU A 83 19.20 -24.45 11.17
N GLU A 84 20.14 -23.57 10.79
CA GLU A 84 21.36 -23.28 11.58
C GLU A 84 21.00 -22.71 12.96
N VAL A 85 20.17 -21.67 13.00
CA VAL A 85 19.75 -21.01 14.25
C VAL A 85 19.03 -22.00 15.16
N ILE A 86 18.07 -22.77 14.64
CA ILE A 86 17.30 -23.73 15.44
C ILE A 86 18.21 -24.82 16.02
N LYS A 87 19.18 -25.32 15.25
CA LYS A 87 20.20 -26.30 15.72
C LYS A 87 21.17 -25.72 16.74
N SER A 88 21.52 -24.44 16.65
CA SER A 88 22.48 -23.79 17.56
C SER A 88 21.85 -23.26 18.85
N THR A 89 20.57 -22.86 18.84
CA THR A 89 19.80 -22.48 20.05
C THR A 89 19.15 -23.67 20.77
N GLY A 90 19.01 -24.82 20.10
CA GLY A 90 18.23 -25.95 20.62
C GLY A 90 16.72 -25.69 20.67
N ALA A 91 16.21 -24.82 19.79
CA ALA A 91 14.78 -24.56 19.69
C ALA A 91 14.03 -25.77 19.11
N THR A 92 12.77 -25.96 19.49
CA THR A 92 11.91 -27.05 18.97
C THR A 92 10.72 -26.54 18.14
N GLN A 93 10.55 -25.22 18.07
CA GLN A 93 9.41 -24.57 17.43
C GLN A 93 9.85 -23.32 16.65
N LEU A 94 9.22 -23.06 15.52
CA LEU A 94 9.34 -21.83 14.74
C LEU A 94 7.97 -21.16 14.63
N PHE A 95 7.94 -19.86 14.90
CA PHE A 95 6.80 -18.99 14.69
C PHE A 95 7.17 -17.84 13.73
N PHE A 96 6.29 -17.55 12.77
CA PHE A 96 6.37 -16.38 11.88
C PHE A 96 4.96 -15.93 11.49
N ASN A 97 4.84 -14.76 10.86
CA ASN A 97 3.56 -14.26 10.34
C ASN A 97 3.53 -14.37 8.80
N HIS A 98 2.35 -14.62 8.22
CA HIS A 98 2.16 -14.79 6.78
C HIS A 98 2.56 -13.54 5.98
N LEU A 99 3.04 -13.74 4.75
CA LEU A 99 3.13 -12.71 3.70
C LEU A 99 2.52 -13.28 2.41
N TYR A 100 1.97 -12.40 1.58
CA TYR A 100 1.10 -12.75 0.45
C TYR A 100 1.70 -12.37 -0.91
N ASP A 101 2.95 -11.90 -0.91
CA ASP A 101 3.74 -11.79 -2.13
C ASP A 101 4.15 -13.18 -2.66
N PRO A 102 4.22 -13.39 -3.99
CA PRO A 102 4.39 -14.73 -4.55
C PRO A 102 5.75 -15.38 -4.24
N LEU A 103 6.78 -14.56 -4.04
CA LEU A 103 8.13 -15.00 -3.67
C LEU A 103 8.12 -15.62 -2.27
N SER A 104 7.52 -14.91 -1.32
CA SER A 104 7.35 -15.36 0.07
C SER A 104 6.42 -16.55 0.20
N LEU A 105 5.35 -16.66 -0.59
CA LEU A 105 4.47 -17.83 -0.57
C LEU A 105 5.23 -19.12 -0.90
N VAL A 106 6.09 -19.11 -1.94
CA VAL A 106 6.94 -20.24 -2.31
C VAL A 106 8.01 -20.52 -1.24
N ARG A 107 8.68 -19.46 -0.74
CA ARG A 107 9.68 -19.56 0.33
C ARG A 107 9.10 -20.14 1.62
N ASP A 108 7.90 -19.74 2.02
CA ASP A 108 7.26 -20.19 3.25
C ASP A 108 6.81 -21.64 3.18
N HIS A 109 6.27 -22.08 2.04
CA HIS A 109 5.95 -23.48 1.79
C HIS A 109 7.21 -24.35 1.93
N ARG A 110 8.25 -24.02 1.17
CA ARG A 110 9.56 -24.72 1.19
C ARG A 110 10.19 -24.74 2.59
N THR A 111 10.13 -23.62 3.31
CA THR A 111 10.65 -23.50 4.68
C THR A 111 9.87 -24.38 5.66
N LYS A 112 8.53 -24.37 5.56
CA LYS A 112 7.64 -25.18 6.40
C LYS A 112 7.86 -26.68 6.18
N GLU A 113 7.93 -27.13 4.92
CA GLU A 113 8.25 -28.52 4.57
C GLU A 113 9.61 -28.94 5.10
N MET A 114 10.66 -28.16 4.79
CA MET A 114 12.03 -28.50 5.16
C MET A 114 12.19 -28.62 6.68
N LEU A 115 11.70 -27.66 7.47
CA LEU A 115 11.83 -27.68 8.92
C LEU A 115 10.93 -28.74 9.58
N THR A 116 9.72 -28.98 9.05
CA THR A 116 8.84 -30.06 9.54
C THR A 116 9.47 -31.44 9.31
N SER A 117 10.16 -31.65 8.17
CA SER A 117 10.92 -32.88 7.91
C SER A 117 12.08 -33.14 8.89
N GLN A 118 12.57 -32.09 9.56
CA GLN A 118 13.59 -32.15 10.60
C GLN A 118 12.98 -32.30 12.01
N GLY A 119 11.66 -32.50 12.13
CA GLY A 119 10.94 -32.66 13.40
C GLY A 119 10.64 -31.35 14.14
N ILE A 120 10.80 -30.20 13.49
CA ILE A 120 10.57 -28.88 14.10
C ILE A 120 9.09 -28.52 13.96
N THR A 121 8.46 -28.06 15.05
CA THR A 121 7.05 -27.60 14.98
C THR A 121 6.99 -26.19 14.39
N VAL A 122 6.58 -26.08 13.12
CA VAL A 122 6.36 -24.79 12.45
C VAL A 122 4.90 -24.37 12.59
N ARG A 123 4.64 -23.12 13.00
CA ARG A 123 3.31 -22.49 12.91
C ARG A 123 3.41 -21.06 12.41
N SER A 124 2.39 -20.65 11.66
CA SER A 124 2.29 -19.33 11.04
C SER A 124 0.91 -18.72 11.30
N PHE A 125 0.80 -17.39 11.22
CA PHE A 125 -0.39 -16.63 11.63
C PHE A 125 -0.64 -15.41 10.72
N ASN A 126 -1.89 -14.99 10.59
CA ASN A 126 -2.22 -13.67 10.04
C ASN A 126 -1.72 -12.56 11.00
N ALA A 127 -0.96 -11.60 10.47
CA ALA A 127 -0.63 -10.37 11.18
C ALA A 127 -0.65 -9.12 10.28
N ASP A 128 -0.81 -9.29 8.96
CA ASP A 128 -0.76 -8.18 8.00
C ASP A 128 -2.14 -7.78 7.48
N LEU A 129 -3.17 -8.61 7.66
CA LEU A 129 -4.53 -8.41 7.14
C LEU A 129 -5.60 -8.37 8.24
N LEU A 130 -6.79 -7.91 7.85
CA LEU A 130 -8.03 -7.99 8.64
C LEU A 130 -8.65 -9.41 8.58
N TYR A 131 -8.61 -10.02 7.39
CA TYR A 131 -9.12 -11.36 7.07
C TYR A 131 -8.10 -12.06 6.16
N GLU A 132 -8.02 -13.39 6.19
CA GLU A 132 -7.16 -14.14 5.26
C GLU A 132 -7.79 -14.17 3.84
N PRO A 133 -7.01 -14.23 2.74
CA PRO A 133 -7.55 -14.17 1.39
C PRO A 133 -8.53 -15.30 1.03
N TRP A 134 -8.42 -16.46 1.70
CA TRP A 134 -9.32 -17.61 1.52
C TRP A 134 -10.60 -17.54 2.37
N GLU A 135 -10.74 -16.56 3.26
CA GLU A 135 -11.96 -16.35 4.07
C GLU A 135 -13.00 -15.49 3.34
N VAL A 136 -12.56 -14.61 2.44
CA VAL A 136 -13.40 -13.62 1.74
C VAL A 136 -13.83 -14.15 0.37
N LEU A 137 -14.85 -15.01 0.36
CA LEU A 137 -15.45 -15.56 -0.87
C LEU A 137 -16.87 -15.01 -1.09
N ASP A 138 -17.32 -15.09 -2.34
CA ASP A 138 -18.68 -14.74 -2.75
C ASP A 138 -19.73 -15.82 -2.38
N SER A 139 -20.96 -15.67 -2.85
CA SER A 139 -22.06 -16.63 -2.61
C SER A 139 -21.92 -17.97 -3.33
N GLU A 140 -21.03 -18.07 -4.33
CA GLU A 140 -20.76 -19.28 -5.13
C GLU A 140 -19.40 -19.91 -4.74
N GLY A 141 -18.74 -19.37 -3.71
CA GLY A 141 -17.43 -19.81 -3.24
C GLY A 141 -16.27 -19.41 -4.16
N GLN A 142 -16.47 -18.43 -5.04
CA GLN A 142 -15.47 -17.93 -5.98
C GLN A 142 -14.77 -16.66 -5.44
N PRO A 143 -13.55 -16.36 -5.92
CA PRO A 143 -12.87 -15.14 -5.55
C PRO A 143 -13.38 -13.91 -6.33
N PHE A 144 -13.56 -12.78 -5.63
CA PHE A 144 -13.96 -11.50 -6.21
C PHE A 144 -12.99 -10.91 -7.24
N THR A 145 -13.52 -10.52 -8.40
CA THR A 145 -12.80 -9.87 -9.51
C THR A 145 -12.93 -8.34 -9.54
N THR A 146 -13.59 -7.73 -8.55
CA THR A 146 -13.71 -6.27 -8.39
C THR A 146 -13.59 -5.85 -6.93
N PHE A 147 -13.05 -4.66 -6.69
CA PHE A 147 -12.81 -4.11 -5.35
C PHE A 147 -14.10 -3.93 -4.56
N THR A 148 -15.17 -3.38 -5.16
CA THR A 148 -16.42 -3.07 -4.45
C THR A 148 -17.07 -4.33 -3.87
N GLY A 149 -17.16 -5.42 -4.66
CA GLY A 149 -17.73 -6.68 -4.19
C GLY A 149 -16.91 -7.31 -3.06
N PHE A 150 -15.59 -7.28 -3.18
CA PHE A 150 -14.66 -7.71 -2.12
C PHE A 150 -14.84 -6.88 -0.84
N TRP A 151 -14.90 -5.55 -0.94
CA TRP A 151 -14.90 -4.68 0.23
C TRP A 151 -16.25 -4.62 0.93
N ASP A 152 -17.36 -4.61 0.19
CA ASP A 152 -18.71 -4.78 0.75
C ASP A 152 -18.83 -6.13 1.47
N ARG A 153 -18.18 -7.18 0.95
CA ARG A 153 -18.09 -8.48 1.63
C ARG A 153 -17.27 -8.42 2.91
N CYS A 154 -16.08 -7.82 2.90
CA CYS A 154 -15.26 -7.62 4.10
C CYS A 154 -16.01 -6.86 5.21
N LEU A 155 -16.75 -5.80 4.86
CA LEU A 155 -17.55 -5.01 5.80
C LEU A 155 -18.84 -5.72 6.28
N SER A 156 -19.19 -6.87 5.68
CA SER A 156 -20.37 -7.70 6.02
C SER A 156 -20.00 -9.16 6.35
N MET A 157 -18.77 -9.39 6.80
CA MET A 157 -18.35 -10.70 7.32
C MET A 157 -19.15 -11.08 8.58
N PRO A 158 -19.41 -12.38 8.81
CA PRO A 158 -20.22 -12.84 9.95
C PRO A 158 -19.48 -12.76 11.31
N TYR A 159 -18.23 -12.30 11.32
CA TYR A 159 -17.42 -12.03 12.50
C TYR A 159 -16.54 -10.79 12.24
N ASP A 160 -16.33 -9.97 13.27
CA ASP A 160 -15.36 -8.88 13.24
C ASP A 160 -13.91 -9.41 13.11
N PRO A 161 -12.95 -8.61 12.60
CA PRO A 161 -11.53 -8.96 12.64
C PRO A 161 -11.02 -9.19 14.07
N GLU A 162 -9.93 -9.94 14.22
CA GLU A 162 -9.32 -10.15 15.55
C GLU A 162 -8.93 -8.83 16.22
N ALA A 163 -9.38 -8.62 17.46
CA ALA A 163 -9.02 -7.46 18.26
C ALA A 163 -7.50 -7.44 18.56
N PRO A 164 -6.81 -6.28 18.42
CA PRO A 164 -5.35 -6.19 18.55
C PRO A 164 -4.81 -6.74 19.88
N LEU A 165 -3.83 -7.64 19.79
CA LEU A 165 -3.20 -8.25 20.97
C LEU A 165 -2.25 -7.26 21.65
N LEU A 166 -2.36 -7.14 22.98
CA LEU A 166 -1.42 -6.36 23.79
C LEU A 166 0.02 -6.92 23.65
N PRO A 167 1.06 -6.06 23.69
CA PRO A 167 2.45 -6.51 23.60
C PRO A 167 2.84 -7.37 24.83
N PRO A 168 3.80 -8.30 24.70
CA PRO A 168 4.32 -9.06 25.83
C PRO A 168 4.87 -8.15 26.94
N LYS A 169 4.44 -8.36 28.19
CA LYS A 169 4.94 -7.59 29.36
C LYS A 169 6.42 -7.80 29.63
N ARG A 170 6.95 -8.97 29.26
CA ARG A 170 8.35 -9.39 29.34
C ARG A 170 8.54 -10.59 28.42
N ILE A 171 9.72 -10.72 27.84
CA ILE A 171 10.18 -11.88 27.08
C ILE A 171 11.30 -12.55 27.89
N ILE A 172 11.34 -13.88 27.87
CA ILE A 172 12.48 -14.66 28.36
C ILE A 172 13.33 -15.00 27.13
N SER A 173 14.56 -14.52 27.06
CA SER A 173 15.47 -14.87 25.95
C SER A 173 15.85 -16.36 25.98
N GLY A 174 16.03 -16.97 24.81
CA GLY A 174 16.64 -18.30 24.68
C GLY A 174 18.17 -18.26 24.88
N ASP A 175 18.83 -19.42 24.78
CA ASP A 175 20.29 -19.46 24.71
C ASP A 175 20.76 -18.96 23.34
N ILE A 176 21.32 -17.76 23.33
CA ILE A 176 21.88 -17.10 22.14
C ILE A 176 23.41 -17.19 22.08
N SER A 177 24.07 -17.85 23.05
CA SER A 177 25.54 -17.85 23.18
C SER A 177 26.28 -18.44 21.98
N LYS A 178 25.62 -19.34 21.24
CA LYS A 178 26.13 -19.99 20.02
C LYS A 178 25.64 -19.32 18.72
N CYS A 179 24.90 -18.23 18.83
CA CYS A 179 24.21 -17.54 17.73
C CYS A 179 24.73 -16.11 17.56
N PRO A 180 25.97 -15.92 17.06
CA PRO A 180 26.49 -14.58 16.81
C PRO A 180 25.60 -13.83 15.81
N SER A 181 25.20 -12.62 16.20
CA SER A 181 24.48 -11.68 15.33
C SER A 181 25.43 -11.01 14.36
N VAL A 182 25.00 -10.82 13.12
CA VAL A 182 25.78 -10.19 12.04
C VAL A 182 25.29 -8.77 11.81
N ASN A 183 26.19 -7.79 11.84
CA ASN A 183 25.87 -6.41 11.45
C ASN A 183 25.53 -6.38 9.96
N LEU A 184 24.27 -6.07 9.63
CA LEU A 184 23.79 -6.04 8.26
C LEU A 184 24.10 -4.70 7.58
N VAL A 185 24.62 -4.78 6.36
CA VAL A 185 24.77 -3.63 5.46
C VAL A 185 23.52 -3.54 4.58
N PHE A 186 22.86 -2.39 4.61
CA PHE A 186 21.64 -2.09 3.88
C PHE A 186 21.78 -0.88 2.93
N GLU A 187 22.85 -0.11 3.06
CA GLU A 187 23.10 1.11 2.29
C GLU A 187 24.56 1.12 1.84
N ASP A 188 24.81 1.51 0.60
CA ASP A 188 26.16 1.80 0.13
C ASP A 188 26.64 3.18 0.64
N GLU A 189 27.94 3.37 0.78
CA GLU A 189 28.51 4.66 1.21
C GLU A 189 28.21 5.81 0.22
N SER A 190 27.91 5.49 -1.05
CA SER A 190 27.41 6.43 -2.07
C SER A 190 25.94 6.82 -1.85
N GLU A 191 25.09 5.89 -1.41
CA GLU A 191 23.67 6.14 -1.13
C GLU A 191 23.46 6.95 0.15
N ARG A 192 24.32 6.72 1.15
CA ARG A 192 24.27 7.31 2.50
C ARG A 192 24.09 8.83 2.52
N GLY A 193 24.73 9.56 1.60
CA GLY A 193 24.60 11.01 1.47
C GLY A 193 23.20 11.44 1.02
N SER A 194 22.63 10.75 0.03
CA SER A 194 21.28 10.98 -0.49
C SER A 194 20.20 10.58 0.52
N ASN A 195 20.39 9.44 1.19
CA ASN A 195 19.46 8.91 2.19
C ASN A 195 19.37 9.79 3.46
N ALA A 196 20.39 10.61 3.74
CA ALA A 196 20.40 11.53 4.89
C ALA A 196 19.29 12.61 4.84
N LEU A 197 18.69 12.86 3.68
CA LEU A 197 17.53 13.76 3.56
C LEU A 197 16.21 13.10 4.00
N LEU A 198 16.07 11.78 3.83
CA LEU A 198 14.87 11.02 4.21
C LEU A 198 14.58 11.16 5.71
N ALA A 199 15.64 11.14 6.53
CA ALA A 199 15.59 11.33 7.98
C ALA A 199 15.06 12.71 8.44
N ARG A 200 14.84 13.67 7.53
CA ARG A 200 14.21 14.97 7.82
C ARG A 200 12.69 14.94 7.69
N GLY A 201 12.17 14.08 6.81
CA GLY A 201 10.72 13.91 6.60
C GLY A 201 10.14 12.72 7.36
N TRP A 202 10.96 11.69 7.62
CA TRP A 202 10.51 10.38 8.09
C TRP A 202 11.24 9.92 9.35
N SER A 203 10.55 9.12 10.15
CA SER A 203 11.10 8.49 11.37
C SER A 203 10.55 7.07 11.48
N PRO A 204 11.25 6.07 10.92
CA PRO A 204 10.83 4.65 10.95
C PRO A 204 10.68 4.07 12.37
N GLY A 205 10.10 2.89 12.45
CA GLY A 205 9.93 2.12 13.69
C GLY A 205 8.52 2.19 14.27
N TRP A 206 8.04 1.08 14.81
CA TRP A 206 6.67 0.91 15.33
C TRP A 206 6.27 1.97 16.37
N ARG A 207 7.21 2.42 17.21
CA ARG A 207 6.96 3.47 18.22
C ARG A 207 6.65 4.83 17.59
N ASN A 208 7.02 5.04 16.32
CA ASN A 208 6.71 6.25 15.57
C ASN A 208 5.46 6.05 14.70
N ALA A 209 5.25 4.85 14.16
CA ALA A 209 4.00 4.46 13.50
C ALA A 209 2.77 4.72 14.41
N ASP A 210 2.88 4.36 15.69
CA ASP A 210 1.83 4.55 16.69
C ASP A 210 1.52 6.03 16.96
N LYS A 211 2.54 6.89 16.95
CA LYS A 211 2.39 8.34 17.09
C LYS A 211 1.74 8.94 15.84
N ALA A 212 2.15 8.50 14.65
CA ALA A 212 1.57 8.91 13.38
C ALA A 212 0.08 8.54 13.31
N LEU A 213 -0.27 7.29 13.66
CA LEU A 213 -1.65 6.81 13.73
C LEU A 213 -2.48 7.64 14.72
N THR A 214 -1.96 7.84 15.94
CA THR A 214 -2.63 8.64 16.98
C THR A 214 -2.82 10.10 16.58
N THR A 215 -1.86 10.68 15.85
CA THR A 215 -1.92 12.06 15.33
C THR A 215 -2.95 12.18 14.21
N PHE A 216 -2.96 11.23 13.27
CA PHE A 216 -3.92 11.19 12.17
C PHE A 216 -5.37 11.06 12.69
N ILE A 217 -5.61 10.09 13.58
CA ILE A 217 -6.93 9.76 14.15
C ILE A 217 -7.53 10.89 14.99
N ASN A 218 -6.71 11.76 15.57
CA ASN A 218 -7.15 12.91 16.38
C ASN A 218 -7.04 14.26 15.66
N GLY A 219 -6.58 14.28 14.40
CA GLY A 219 -6.45 15.47 13.58
C GLY A 219 -7.01 15.25 12.17
N PRO A 220 -6.18 15.07 11.13
CA PRO A 220 -6.62 15.04 9.73
C PRO A 220 -7.78 14.09 9.38
N LEU A 221 -7.98 12.99 10.11
CA LEU A 221 -9.06 12.02 9.83
C LEU A 221 -10.45 12.67 9.77
N ILE A 222 -10.75 13.71 10.55
CA ILE A 222 -12.09 14.33 10.57
C ILE A 222 -12.43 15.13 9.29
N GLU A 223 -11.42 15.50 8.49
CA GLU A 223 -11.58 16.20 7.21
C GLU A 223 -11.13 15.38 6.00
N TYR A 224 -10.82 14.09 6.17
CA TYR A 224 -10.21 13.25 5.13
C TYR A 224 -11.05 13.25 3.84
N SER A 225 -12.39 13.21 3.91
CA SER A 225 -13.25 13.22 2.72
C SER A 225 -13.04 14.45 1.82
N LYS A 226 -12.81 15.62 2.42
CA LYS A 226 -12.61 16.92 1.74
C LYS A 226 -11.16 17.17 1.32
N ASN A 227 -10.21 16.52 2.00
CA ASN A 227 -8.80 16.83 1.89
C ASN A 227 -7.97 15.74 1.17
N ARG A 228 -8.48 14.51 0.99
CA ARG A 228 -7.81 13.37 0.31
C ARG A 228 -7.44 13.55 -1.17
N TRP A 229 -7.72 14.72 -1.74
CA TRP A 229 -7.35 15.08 -3.12
C TRP A 229 -6.24 16.14 -3.19
N LYS A 230 -5.94 16.82 -2.08
CA LYS A 230 -5.02 17.97 -2.05
C LYS A 230 -3.59 17.49 -1.79
N ALA A 231 -2.70 17.74 -2.75
CA ALA A 231 -1.27 17.42 -2.61
C ALA A 231 -0.47 18.53 -1.89
N ASP A 232 -1.05 19.73 -1.73
CA ASP A 232 -0.34 20.89 -1.15
C ASP A 232 -0.01 20.72 0.36
N ARG A 233 -0.63 19.77 1.06
CA ARG A 233 -0.61 19.65 2.54
C ARG A 233 -0.53 18.19 3.00
N ALA A 234 -0.09 17.99 4.24
CA ALA A 234 -0.18 16.71 4.95
C ALA A 234 -1.64 16.42 5.36
N THR A 235 -2.43 15.89 4.42
CA THR A 235 -3.87 15.62 4.54
C THR A 235 -4.21 14.15 4.77
N THR A 236 -3.32 13.26 4.37
CA THR A 236 -3.44 11.80 4.52
C THR A 236 -2.77 11.33 5.81
N SER A 237 -2.79 10.02 6.07
CA SER A 237 -2.23 9.44 7.28
C SER A 237 -0.70 9.32 7.29
N LEU A 238 -0.06 9.35 6.11
CA LEU A 238 1.37 9.05 5.91
C LEU A 238 1.82 7.68 6.48
N LEU A 239 0.88 6.76 6.73
CA LEU A 239 1.16 5.46 7.35
C LEU A 239 1.67 4.38 6.39
N SER A 240 1.72 4.63 5.08
CA SER A 240 1.98 3.57 4.10
C SER A 240 3.32 2.84 4.27
N PRO A 241 4.46 3.48 4.59
CA PRO A 241 5.71 2.74 4.85
C PRO A 241 5.64 1.92 6.15
N HIS A 242 5.03 2.48 7.21
CA HIS A 242 4.79 1.77 8.46
C HIS A 242 3.87 0.55 8.27
N LEU A 243 2.88 0.64 7.38
CA LEU A 243 1.97 -0.46 7.01
C LEU A 243 2.61 -1.49 6.07
N HIS A 244 3.64 -1.12 5.29
CA HIS A 244 4.38 -2.06 4.44
C HIS A 244 5.33 -2.94 5.26
N PHE A 245 6.08 -2.34 6.20
CA PHE A 245 6.97 -3.07 7.12
C PHE A 245 6.26 -3.71 8.33
N GLY A 246 4.93 -3.64 8.37
CA GLY A 246 4.10 -4.17 9.46
C GLY A 246 4.45 -3.56 10.83
N GLU A 247 4.96 -2.33 10.86
CA GLU A 247 5.27 -1.59 12.08
C GLU A 247 4.00 -1.16 12.83
N VAL A 248 2.87 -1.05 12.13
CA VAL A 248 1.55 -0.84 12.71
C VAL A 248 0.59 -1.92 12.22
N SER A 249 -0.18 -2.51 13.14
CA SER A 249 -1.20 -3.49 12.78
C SER A 249 -2.36 -2.83 12.03
N VAL A 250 -2.74 -3.37 10.86
CA VAL A 250 -3.94 -2.94 10.14
C VAL A 250 -5.22 -3.14 10.97
N ARG A 251 -5.25 -4.18 11.83
CA ARG A 251 -6.34 -4.43 12.79
C ARG A 251 -6.42 -3.32 13.82
N LYS A 252 -5.29 -2.81 14.31
CA LYS A 252 -5.24 -1.64 15.21
C LYS A 252 -5.73 -0.37 14.53
N VAL A 253 -5.38 -0.14 13.26
CA VAL A 253 -5.93 0.96 12.46
C VAL A 253 -7.44 0.83 12.34
N PHE A 254 -7.94 -0.33 11.91
CA PHE A 254 -9.38 -0.60 11.72
C PHE A 254 -10.18 -0.38 13.02
N HIS A 255 -9.76 -0.98 14.14
CA HIS A 255 -10.46 -0.83 15.42
C HIS A 255 -10.55 0.63 15.89
N LEU A 256 -9.45 1.38 15.87
CA LEU A 256 -9.45 2.77 16.34
C LEU A 256 -10.27 3.70 15.42
N VAL A 257 -10.26 3.44 14.11
CA VAL A 257 -11.07 4.17 13.12
C VAL A 257 -12.55 3.83 13.26
N ARG A 258 -12.91 2.55 13.44
CA ARG A 258 -14.30 2.09 13.68
C ARG A 258 -14.86 2.65 14.99
N MET A 259 -14.04 2.78 16.03
CA MET A 259 -14.41 3.47 17.27
C MET A 259 -14.73 4.96 17.04
N LYS A 260 -13.93 5.67 16.23
CA LYS A 260 -14.24 7.06 15.82
C LYS A 260 -15.55 7.13 15.02
N GLN A 261 -15.82 6.15 14.16
CA GLN A 261 -17.05 6.09 13.39
C GLN A 261 -18.30 6.05 14.28
N VAL A 262 -18.32 5.15 15.26
CA VAL A 262 -19.46 5.01 16.19
C VAL A 262 -19.63 6.28 17.03
N LEU A 263 -18.53 6.90 17.47
CA LEU A 263 -18.56 8.17 18.20
C LEU A 263 -19.13 9.31 17.33
N TRP A 264 -18.64 9.48 16.10
CA TRP A 264 -19.12 10.53 15.19
C TRP A 264 -20.55 10.32 14.69
N ALA A 265 -20.99 9.07 14.50
CA ALA A 265 -22.40 8.76 14.20
C ALA A 265 -23.33 9.14 15.37
N ASN A 266 -22.93 8.85 16.61
CA ASN A 266 -23.68 9.25 17.82
C ASN A 266 -23.70 10.78 18.01
N GLU A 267 -22.68 11.50 17.56
CA GLU A 267 -22.62 12.97 17.53
C GLU A 267 -23.37 13.58 16.32
N GLY A 268 -23.82 12.76 15.35
CA GLY A 268 -24.43 13.22 14.10
C GLY A 268 -23.45 13.87 13.10
N ASN A 269 -22.15 13.66 13.29
CA ASN A 269 -21.08 14.24 12.49
C ASN A 269 -20.85 13.47 11.17
N LYS A 270 -21.78 13.68 10.23
CA LYS A 270 -21.78 13.05 8.90
C LYS A 270 -20.49 13.23 8.09
N ALA A 271 -19.78 14.35 8.29
CA ALA A 271 -18.50 14.59 7.62
C ALA A 271 -17.37 13.73 8.20
N GLY A 272 -17.40 13.47 9.51
CA GLY A 272 -16.53 12.49 10.16
C GLY A 272 -16.87 11.06 9.72
N GLU A 273 -18.15 10.69 9.66
CA GLU A 273 -18.61 9.38 9.17
C GLU A 273 -18.17 9.11 7.72
N GLU A 274 -18.38 10.06 6.81
CA GLU A 274 -17.91 10.00 5.42
C GLU A 274 -16.38 9.88 5.36
N SER A 275 -15.66 10.68 6.14
CA SER A 275 -14.19 10.65 6.19
C SER A 275 -13.65 9.31 6.70
N VAL A 276 -14.33 8.67 7.66
CA VAL A 276 -14.01 7.31 8.10
C VAL A 276 -14.28 6.30 6.99
N ASN A 277 -15.45 6.32 6.35
CA ASN A 277 -15.78 5.38 5.28
C ASN A 277 -14.73 5.41 4.16
N LEU A 278 -14.33 6.61 3.71
CA LEU A 278 -13.32 6.78 2.67
C LEU A 278 -11.89 6.43 3.13
N PHE A 279 -11.59 6.53 4.42
CA PHE A 279 -10.30 6.05 4.96
C PHE A 279 -10.28 4.53 5.10
N LEU A 280 -11.39 3.90 5.53
CA LEU A 280 -11.54 2.45 5.55
C LEU A 280 -11.51 1.86 4.13
N GLU A 281 -12.15 2.50 3.15
CA GLU A 281 -11.98 2.22 1.70
C GLU A 281 -10.49 2.24 1.29
N SER A 282 -9.73 3.22 1.78
CA SER A 282 -8.29 3.35 1.50
C SER A 282 -7.45 2.21 2.13
N ILE A 283 -7.88 1.67 3.28
CA ILE A 283 -7.30 0.45 3.86
C ILE A 283 -7.75 -0.79 3.07
N GLY A 284 -9.02 -0.87 2.66
CA GLY A 284 -9.56 -1.97 1.86
C GLY A 284 -8.82 -2.19 0.55
N LEU A 285 -8.35 -1.14 -0.11
CA LEU A 285 -7.51 -1.25 -1.32
C LEU A 285 -6.18 -1.97 -1.05
N ARG A 286 -5.59 -1.81 0.14
CA ARG A 286 -4.40 -2.55 0.57
C ARG A 286 -4.73 -4.02 0.82
N GLU A 287 -5.83 -4.33 1.49
CA GLU A 287 -6.30 -5.70 1.70
C GLU A 287 -6.54 -6.39 0.34
N TYR A 288 -7.19 -5.68 -0.59
CA TYR A 288 -7.47 -6.15 -1.94
C TYR A 288 -6.19 -6.41 -2.76
N SER A 289 -5.11 -5.66 -2.52
CA SER A 289 -3.82 -5.92 -3.17
C SER A 289 -3.25 -7.30 -2.81
N ARG A 290 -3.28 -7.70 -1.53
CA ARG A 290 -2.87 -9.04 -1.09
C ARG A 290 -3.83 -10.11 -1.60
N TYR A 291 -5.12 -9.82 -1.58
CA TYR A 291 -6.16 -10.70 -2.10
C TYR A 291 -5.97 -11.04 -3.59
N ILE A 292 -5.65 -10.04 -4.41
CA ILE A 292 -5.34 -10.20 -5.84
C ILE A 292 -3.99 -10.90 -6.05
N SER A 293 -2.95 -10.55 -5.27
CA SER A 293 -1.66 -11.26 -5.31
C SER A 293 -1.81 -12.75 -5.02
N PHE A 294 -2.57 -13.11 -3.98
CA PHE A 294 -2.80 -14.50 -3.57
C PHE A 294 -3.62 -15.30 -4.59
N ASN A 295 -4.75 -14.74 -5.07
CA ASN A 295 -5.63 -15.42 -6.03
C ASN A 295 -5.06 -15.42 -7.46
N HIS A 296 -4.12 -14.51 -7.78
CA HIS A 296 -3.45 -14.42 -9.08
C HIS A 296 -1.92 -14.24 -8.90
N PRO A 297 -1.16 -15.31 -8.58
CA PRO A 297 0.26 -15.21 -8.20
C PRO A 297 1.23 -14.59 -9.22
N TYR A 298 0.85 -14.47 -10.50
CA TYR A 298 1.70 -13.83 -11.52
C TYR A 298 1.37 -12.35 -11.77
N SER A 299 0.44 -11.75 -11.00
CA SER A 299 -0.07 -10.37 -11.16
C SER A 299 0.98 -9.25 -11.06
N HIS A 300 2.18 -9.55 -10.55
CA HIS A 300 3.31 -8.63 -10.44
C HIS A 300 4.20 -8.57 -11.70
N GLU A 301 4.07 -9.53 -12.61
CA GLU A 301 4.77 -9.57 -13.91
C GLU A 301 3.82 -9.61 -15.11
N ARG A 302 2.67 -10.30 -14.98
CA ARG A 302 1.62 -10.46 -15.99
C ARG A 302 0.41 -9.61 -15.59
N PRO A 303 -0.18 -8.82 -16.51
CA PRO A 303 -1.46 -8.14 -16.25
C PRO A 303 -2.60 -9.17 -16.10
N LEU A 304 -3.58 -8.90 -15.25
CA LEU A 304 -4.75 -9.78 -15.08
C LEU A 304 -5.58 -9.85 -16.37
N LEU A 305 -5.80 -8.71 -17.03
CA LEU A 305 -6.39 -8.65 -18.36
C LEU A 305 -5.29 -8.66 -19.43
N GLY A 306 -5.16 -9.78 -20.14
CA GLY A 306 -4.09 -10.03 -21.11
C GLY A 306 -4.07 -9.16 -22.38
N HIS A 307 -5.04 -8.25 -22.58
CA HIS A 307 -5.12 -7.43 -23.81
C HIS A 307 -3.86 -6.56 -24.02
N LEU A 308 -3.23 -6.06 -22.94
CA LEU A 308 -1.98 -5.29 -23.03
C LEU A 308 -0.77 -6.10 -23.51
N ARG A 309 -0.86 -7.43 -23.66
CA ARG A 309 0.21 -8.29 -24.20
C ARG A 309 0.70 -7.82 -25.57
N HIS A 310 -0.20 -7.25 -26.38
CA HIS A 310 0.09 -6.81 -27.76
C HIS A 310 0.12 -5.28 -27.93
N PHE A 311 0.18 -4.52 -26.83
CA PHE A 311 0.27 -3.06 -26.92
C PHE A 311 1.67 -2.63 -27.40
N PRO A 312 1.78 -1.79 -28.46
CA PRO A 312 3.06 -1.41 -29.04
C PRO A 312 3.75 -0.30 -28.22
N TRP A 313 4.36 -0.67 -27.08
CA TRP A 313 5.10 0.25 -26.22
C TRP A 313 6.29 0.89 -26.93
N VAL A 314 6.48 2.20 -26.70
CA VAL A 314 7.59 2.98 -27.25
C VAL A 314 8.85 2.73 -26.42
N ILE A 315 9.89 2.15 -27.02
CA ILE A 315 11.17 1.92 -26.35
C ILE A 315 12.04 3.17 -26.50
N ASN A 316 11.99 4.08 -25.52
CA ASN A 316 12.72 5.36 -25.57
C ASN A 316 13.27 5.75 -24.18
N GLU A 317 14.56 5.49 -23.97
CA GLU A 317 15.28 5.82 -22.74
C GLU A 317 15.38 7.33 -22.48
N GLY A 318 15.36 8.15 -23.53
CA GLY A 318 15.33 9.62 -23.41
C GLY A 318 14.04 10.11 -22.75
N HIS A 319 12.89 9.56 -23.13
CA HIS A 319 11.61 9.81 -22.47
C HIS A 319 11.60 9.30 -21.02
N PHE A 320 12.14 8.10 -20.79
CA PHE A 320 12.24 7.51 -19.45
C PHE A 320 13.09 8.37 -18.51
N LYS A 321 14.23 8.87 -18.99
CA LYS A 321 15.14 9.76 -18.26
C LYS A 321 14.51 11.14 -17.99
N ALA A 322 13.80 11.71 -18.97
CA ALA A 322 13.10 12.99 -18.80
C ALA A 322 11.97 12.90 -17.74
N TRP A 323 11.24 11.78 -17.70
CA TRP A 323 10.25 11.49 -16.65
C TRP A 323 10.92 11.33 -15.28
N ARG A 324 11.94 10.45 -15.14
CA ARG A 324 12.70 10.25 -13.89
C ARG A 324 13.28 11.52 -13.27
N GLN A 325 13.62 12.51 -14.09
CA GLN A 325 14.21 13.77 -13.64
C GLN A 325 13.20 14.91 -13.36
N GLY A 326 11.90 14.71 -13.63
CA GLY A 326 10.92 15.80 -13.60
C GLY A 326 11.28 16.91 -14.59
N ARG A 327 11.44 16.53 -15.86
CA ARG A 327 11.75 17.39 -17.02
C ARG A 327 10.87 17.07 -18.24
N THR A 328 9.61 16.71 -18.01
CA THR A 328 8.61 16.40 -19.04
C THR A 328 7.97 17.65 -19.67
N GLY A 329 8.06 18.80 -19.00
CA GLY A 329 7.39 20.04 -19.40
C GLY A 329 5.97 20.18 -18.85
N TYR A 330 5.48 19.20 -18.06
CA TYR A 330 4.18 19.21 -17.41
C TYR A 330 4.33 19.44 -15.90
N PRO A 331 4.00 20.64 -15.35
CA PRO A 331 4.39 21.03 -13.99
C PRO A 331 3.94 20.08 -12.87
N LEU A 332 2.71 19.55 -12.94
CA LEU A 332 2.21 18.61 -11.92
C LEU A 332 2.95 17.27 -11.95
N VAL A 333 3.37 16.81 -13.13
CA VAL A 333 4.16 15.58 -13.31
C VAL A 333 5.58 15.83 -12.80
N ASP A 334 6.20 16.93 -13.22
CA ASP A 334 7.58 17.27 -12.89
C ASP A 334 7.77 17.58 -11.40
N ALA A 335 6.79 18.21 -10.75
CA ALA A 335 6.74 18.40 -9.30
C ALA A 335 6.71 17.05 -8.56
N GLY A 336 5.85 16.12 -8.99
CA GLY A 336 5.77 14.78 -8.41
C GLY A 336 7.06 13.98 -8.55
N MET A 337 7.65 13.96 -9.73
CA MET A 337 8.90 13.20 -9.95
C MET A 337 10.09 13.75 -9.14
N ARG A 338 10.08 15.03 -8.78
CA ARG A 338 11.05 15.62 -7.83
C ARG A 338 10.72 15.35 -6.37
N GLU A 339 9.44 15.39 -5.96
CA GLU A 339 9.01 15.00 -4.61
C GLU A 339 9.40 13.55 -4.32
N LEU A 340 9.14 12.63 -5.26
CA LEU A 340 9.48 11.21 -5.18
C LEU A 340 10.98 11.03 -4.91
N TRP A 341 11.84 11.62 -5.75
CA TRP A 341 13.28 11.47 -5.62
C TRP A 341 13.84 12.10 -4.32
N ALA A 342 13.29 13.23 -3.89
CA ALA A 342 13.78 13.98 -2.72
C ALA A 342 13.27 13.44 -1.36
N THR A 343 12.09 12.81 -1.33
CA THR A 343 11.42 12.40 -0.08
C THR A 343 11.18 10.90 0.06
N GLY A 344 11.27 10.15 -1.04
CA GLY A 344 10.93 8.74 -1.10
C GLY A 344 9.43 8.44 -1.03
N TRP A 345 8.55 9.43 -1.23
CA TRP A 345 7.10 9.26 -1.13
C TRP A 345 6.35 10.11 -2.16
N LEU A 346 5.12 9.72 -2.44
CA LEU A 346 4.15 10.49 -3.23
C LEU A 346 2.74 10.34 -2.68
N HIS A 347 1.97 11.42 -2.75
CA HIS A 347 0.52 11.40 -2.56
C HIS A 347 -0.14 10.55 -3.66
N ASP A 348 -1.13 9.70 -3.31
CA ASP A 348 -1.85 8.80 -4.23
C ASP A 348 -2.25 9.47 -5.55
N ARG A 349 -2.93 10.62 -5.49
CA ARG A 349 -3.37 11.33 -6.70
C ARG A 349 -2.22 11.85 -7.58
N ILE A 350 -1.02 12.05 -7.02
CA ILE A 350 0.17 12.37 -7.80
C ILE A 350 0.80 11.10 -8.40
N ARG A 351 0.83 9.97 -7.68
CA ARG A 351 1.21 8.66 -8.26
C ARG A 351 0.36 8.36 -9.50
N VAL A 352 -0.96 8.49 -9.38
CA VAL A 352 -1.95 8.36 -10.46
C VAL A 352 -1.62 9.27 -11.65
N VAL A 353 -1.25 10.54 -11.41
CA VAL A 353 -0.89 11.47 -12.49
C VAL A 353 0.42 11.08 -13.18
N VAL A 354 1.49 10.80 -12.43
CA VAL A 354 2.80 10.51 -13.04
C VAL A 354 2.83 9.17 -13.76
N SER A 355 2.09 8.16 -13.28
CA SER A 355 1.99 6.84 -13.94
C SER A 355 1.01 6.84 -15.11
N SER A 356 -0.10 7.58 -15.04
CA SER A 356 -1.02 7.75 -16.18
C SER A 356 -0.32 8.51 -17.32
N PHE A 357 0.48 9.53 -17.00
CA PHE A 357 1.36 10.19 -17.97
C PHE A 357 2.37 9.22 -18.59
N PHE A 358 2.98 8.34 -17.78
CA PHE A 358 3.95 7.34 -18.23
C PHE A 358 3.37 6.38 -19.27
N VAL A 359 2.24 5.73 -18.96
CA VAL A 359 1.66 4.69 -19.85
C VAL A 359 0.81 5.27 -20.98
N LYS A 360 0.19 6.45 -20.82
CA LYS A 360 -0.74 7.00 -21.84
C LYS A 360 -0.14 8.11 -22.70
N VAL A 361 0.71 8.98 -22.13
CA VAL A 361 1.32 10.12 -22.86
C VAL A 361 2.69 9.75 -23.43
N LEU A 362 3.58 9.18 -22.62
CA LEU A 362 4.88 8.70 -23.09
C LEU A 362 4.78 7.32 -23.78
N GLN A 363 3.84 6.48 -23.33
CA GLN A 363 3.62 5.11 -23.82
C GLN A 363 4.87 4.23 -23.63
N LEU A 364 5.54 4.40 -22.50
CA LEU A 364 6.67 3.60 -22.07
C LEU A 364 6.20 2.28 -21.42
N PRO A 365 6.99 1.18 -21.51
CA PRO A 365 6.64 -0.10 -20.90
C PRO A 365 6.42 0.04 -19.38
N TRP A 366 5.21 -0.23 -18.89
CA TRP A 366 4.81 0.01 -17.49
C TRP A 366 5.77 -0.59 -16.44
N ARG A 367 6.39 -1.74 -16.72
CA ARG A 367 7.40 -2.39 -15.86
C ARG A 367 8.59 -1.49 -15.55
N TRP A 368 9.01 -0.61 -16.48
CA TRP A 368 10.10 0.36 -16.24
C TRP A 368 9.69 1.40 -15.19
N GLY A 369 8.43 1.84 -15.21
CA GLY A 369 7.86 2.75 -14.22
C GLY A 369 7.73 2.08 -12.85
N MET A 370 7.21 0.85 -12.81
CA MET A 370 7.12 0.01 -11.62
C MET A 370 8.50 -0.19 -10.96
N LYS A 371 9.54 -0.55 -11.74
CA LYS A 371 10.88 -0.72 -11.19
C LYS A 371 11.46 0.59 -10.64
N TYR A 372 11.25 1.73 -11.32
CA TYR A 372 11.67 3.02 -10.76
C TYR A 372 10.92 3.38 -9.46
N PHE A 373 9.62 3.09 -9.37
CA PHE A 373 8.83 3.23 -8.15
C PHE A 373 9.37 2.33 -7.03
N TRP A 374 9.59 1.05 -7.31
CA TRP A 374 10.19 0.08 -6.39
C TRP A 374 11.53 0.56 -5.81
N ASP A 375 12.39 1.14 -6.64
CA ASP A 375 13.72 1.61 -6.22
C ASP A 375 13.70 2.94 -5.44
N THR A 376 12.60 3.70 -5.51
CA THR A 376 12.52 5.08 -4.98
C THR A 376 11.38 5.35 -3.98
N LEU A 377 10.46 4.41 -3.73
CA LEU A 377 9.40 4.54 -2.72
C LEU A 377 9.77 3.89 -1.39
N LEU A 378 9.45 4.58 -0.29
CA LEU A 378 9.54 4.07 1.09
C LEU A 378 8.43 3.05 1.40
N ASP A 379 7.33 3.11 0.66
CA ASP A 379 6.21 2.18 0.65
C ASP A 379 6.17 1.34 -0.64
N ALA A 380 7.36 0.97 -1.15
CA ALA A 380 7.54 0.01 -2.24
C ALA A 380 7.03 -1.39 -1.81
N ASP A 381 5.78 -1.67 -2.13
CA ASP A 381 5.02 -2.85 -1.72
C ASP A 381 4.54 -3.58 -2.99
N LEU A 382 4.92 -4.85 -3.16
CA LEU A 382 4.83 -5.53 -4.46
C LEU A 382 3.37 -5.71 -4.88
N GLU A 383 2.55 -6.10 -3.91
CA GLU A 383 1.11 -6.27 -4.04
C GLU A 383 0.43 -4.93 -4.40
N SER A 384 0.72 -3.85 -3.66
CA SER A 384 0.08 -2.54 -3.85
C SER A 384 0.53 -1.81 -5.11
N ASP A 385 1.82 -1.87 -5.46
CA ASP A 385 2.34 -1.22 -6.66
C ASP A 385 1.86 -1.96 -7.92
N ALA A 386 1.85 -3.30 -7.93
CA ALA A 386 1.25 -4.07 -9.01
C ALA A 386 -0.23 -3.71 -9.22
N LEU A 387 -1.04 -3.67 -8.14
CA LEU A 387 -2.44 -3.24 -8.21
C LEU A 387 -2.56 -1.81 -8.76
N GLY A 388 -1.69 -0.88 -8.31
CA GLY A 388 -1.66 0.52 -8.73
C GLY A 388 -1.34 0.70 -10.22
N TRP A 389 -0.31 0.02 -10.74
CA TRP A 389 0.03 0.06 -12.17
C TRP A 389 -1.08 -0.57 -13.01
N GLN A 390 -1.61 -1.72 -12.61
CA GLN A 390 -2.70 -2.38 -13.33
C GLN A 390 -4.00 -1.55 -13.35
N TYR A 391 -4.32 -0.86 -12.25
CA TYR A 391 -5.45 0.07 -12.20
C TYR A 391 -5.29 1.24 -13.19
N ILE A 392 -4.07 1.75 -13.39
CA ILE A 392 -3.80 2.89 -14.28
C ILE A 392 -3.62 2.49 -15.75
N SER A 393 -3.09 1.30 -16.02
CA SER A 393 -2.98 0.73 -17.37
C SER A 393 -4.28 0.09 -17.86
N GLY A 394 -5.32 0.00 -17.02
CA GLY A 394 -6.63 -0.52 -17.39
C GLY A 394 -6.72 -2.05 -17.43
N THR A 395 -5.84 -2.77 -16.72
CA THR A 395 -5.81 -4.24 -16.70
C THR A 395 -6.50 -4.89 -15.51
N LEU A 396 -7.20 -4.09 -14.69
CA LEU A 396 -8.21 -4.57 -13.74
C LEU A 396 -9.62 -4.37 -14.34
N PRO A 397 -10.62 -5.22 -14.01
CA PRO A 397 -12.00 -5.04 -14.48
C PRO A 397 -12.65 -3.72 -14.04
N ASP A 398 -12.16 -3.11 -12.95
CA ASP A 398 -12.55 -1.80 -12.41
C ASP A 398 -11.44 -0.72 -12.56
N GLY A 399 -10.46 -0.99 -13.45
CA GLY A 399 -9.36 -0.07 -13.78
C GLY A 399 -9.81 1.17 -14.56
N ARG A 400 -8.89 2.13 -14.73
CA ARG A 400 -9.10 3.29 -15.60
C ARG A 400 -8.98 2.88 -17.07
N GLU A 401 -10.02 3.20 -17.84
CA GLU A 401 -10.08 3.12 -19.30
C GLU A 401 -8.75 3.58 -19.95
N LEU A 402 -8.06 2.68 -20.66
CA LEU A 402 -6.71 2.92 -21.17
C LEU A 402 -6.67 4.06 -22.21
N ASP A 403 -7.69 4.16 -23.06
CA ASP A 403 -7.83 5.15 -24.13
C ASP A 403 -8.00 6.59 -23.62
N ARG A 404 -8.43 6.76 -22.38
CA ARG A 404 -8.65 8.06 -21.74
C ARG A 404 -7.36 8.61 -21.13
N ILE A 405 -6.72 9.52 -21.86
CA ILE A 405 -5.65 10.38 -21.33
C ILE A 405 -6.24 11.41 -20.36
N ASP A 406 -5.89 11.32 -19.08
CA ASP A 406 -6.18 12.37 -18.09
C ASP A 406 -5.18 13.53 -18.30
N ASN A 407 -5.66 14.74 -18.65
CA ASN A 407 -4.78 15.88 -18.95
C ASN A 407 -4.21 16.51 -17.65
N PRO A 408 -2.86 16.55 -17.46
CA PRO A 408 -2.23 17.10 -16.25
C PRO A 408 -2.64 18.54 -15.90
N GLN A 409 -3.01 19.37 -16.89
CA GLN A 409 -3.51 20.72 -16.67
C GLN A 409 -4.79 20.72 -15.81
N PHE A 410 -5.77 19.88 -16.17
CA PHE A 410 -7.06 19.83 -15.50
C PHE A 410 -7.01 19.04 -14.18
N GLU A 411 -6.09 18.07 -14.06
CA GLU A 411 -5.79 17.45 -12.76
C GLU A 411 -5.10 18.44 -11.81
N GLY A 412 -4.27 19.35 -12.32
CA GLY A 412 -3.65 20.44 -11.56
C GLY A 412 -4.68 21.30 -10.83
N TYR A 413 -5.73 21.73 -11.51
CA TYR A 413 -6.82 22.51 -10.88
C TYR A 413 -7.59 21.75 -9.79
N LYS A 414 -7.53 20.41 -9.77
CA LYS A 414 -8.22 19.56 -8.77
C LYS A 414 -7.32 19.31 -7.55
N PHE A 415 -6.04 19.01 -7.77
CA PHE A 415 -5.13 18.50 -6.75
C PHE A 415 -4.17 19.56 -6.18
N ASP A 416 -3.92 20.62 -6.95
CA ASP A 416 -3.14 21.80 -6.57
C ASP A 416 -3.79 23.09 -7.12
N PRO A 417 -5.00 23.46 -6.63
CA PRO A 417 -5.80 24.56 -7.21
C PRO A 417 -5.13 25.94 -7.15
N ASN A 418 -4.13 26.12 -6.28
CA ASN A 418 -3.40 27.38 -6.11
C ASN A 418 -2.01 27.37 -6.76
N GLY A 419 -1.51 26.20 -7.19
CA GLY A 419 -0.13 26.05 -7.67
C GLY A 419 0.92 25.89 -6.57
N GLU A 420 0.53 25.71 -5.30
CA GLU A 420 1.44 25.66 -4.16
C GLU A 420 2.29 24.39 -4.10
N TYR A 421 1.77 23.26 -4.60
CA TYR A 421 2.54 22.04 -4.76
C TYR A 421 3.58 22.19 -5.88
N VAL A 422 3.18 22.76 -7.02
CA VAL A 422 4.10 23.09 -8.12
C VAL A 422 5.18 24.08 -7.67
N ARG A 423 4.82 25.20 -7.03
CA ARG A 423 5.78 26.22 -6.54
C ARG A 423 6.81 25.66 -5.55
N ARG A 424 6.43 24.64 -4.76
CA ARG A 424 7.31 23.98 -3.77
C ARG A 424 8.40 23.13 -4.42
N TRP A 425 8.05 22.37 -5.45
CA TRP A 425 8.93 21.39 -6.08
C TRP A 425 9.59 21.87 -7.39
N LEU A 426 8.99 22.87 -8.04
CA LEU A 426 9.49 23.57 -9.22
C LEU A 426 9.74 25.06 -8.88
N PRO A 427 10.79 25.39 -8.11
CA PRO A 427 11.09 26.77 -7.72
C PRO A 427 11.39 27.69 -8.93
N GLU A 428 11.76 27.14 -10.08
CA GLU A 428 11.86 27.88 -11.34
C GLU A 428 10.51 28.45 -11.84
N LEU A 429 9.39 27.80 -11.48
CA LEU A 429 8.03 28.27 -11.78
C LEU A 429 7.42 29.12 -10.66
N ALA A 430 8.14 29.35 -9.55
CA ALA A 430 7.60 29.90 -8.31
C ALA A 430 6.88 31.27 -8.47
N ARG A 431 7.23 32.05 -9.50
CA ARG A 431 6.70 33.40 -9.76
C ARG A 431 5.58 33.45 -10.81
N LEU A 432 5.31 32.36 -11.53
CA LEU A 432 4.29 32.34 -12.59
C LEU A 432 2.88 32.48 -11.98
N PRO A 433 1.97 33.33 -12.49
CA PRO A 433 0.62 33.45 -11.93
C PRO A 433 -0.14 32.11 -11.93
N THR A 434 -0.96 31.86 -10.92
CA THR A 434 -1.68 30.59 -10.73
C THR A 434 -2.57 30.19 -11.92
N GLU A 435 -3.05 31.17 -12.69
CA GLU A 435 -3.74 30.93 -13.97
C GLU A 435 -2.91 30.06 -14.93
N TRP A 436 -1.59 30.22 -14.98
CA TRP A 436 -0.71 29.57 -15.95
C TRP A 436 0.18 28.47 -15.35
N ILE A 437 0.14 28.28 -14.02
CA ILE A 437 1.10 27.44 -13.27
C ILE A 437 1.12 25.97 -13.70
N HIS A 438 -0.01 25.47 -14.22
CA HIS A 438 -0.16 24.09 -14.71
C HIS A 438 -0.05 23.95 -16.23
N HIS A 439 0.19 25.05 -16.96
CA HIS A 439 0.32 25.08 -18.42
C HIS A 439 1.16 26.27 -18.94
N PRO A 440 2.44 26.38 -18.52
CA PRO A 440 3.30 27.52 -18.85
C PRO A 440 3.48 27.72 -20.37
N TRP A 441 3.41 26.65 -21.16
CA TRP A 441 3.49 26.70 -22.62
C TRP A 441 2.35 27.46 -23.33
N ASN A 442 1.23 27.72 -22.64
CA ASN A 442 0.14 28.55 -23.16
C ASN A 442 0.25 30.02 -22.71
N ALA A 443 1.18 30.35 -21.81
CA ALA A 443 1.26 31.69 -21.21
C ALA A 443 1.76 32.73 -22.22
N PRO A 444 1.26 33.98 -22.17
CA PRO A 444 1.82 35.06 -22.96
C PRO A 444 3.30 35.28 -22.64
N GLU A 445 4.11 35.54 -23.67
CA GLU A 445 5.55 35.77 -23.54
C GLU A 445 5.91 36.84 -22.49
N SER A 446 5.12 37.91 -22.40
CA SER A 446 5.28 38.96 -21.38
C SER A 446 5.05 38.47 -19.93
N VAL A 447 4.22 37.44 -19.73
CA VAL A 447 3.97 36.82 -18.43
C VAL A 447 5.11 35.86 -18.06
N LEU A 448 5.64 35.11 -19.04
CA LEU A 448 6.83 34.27 -18.87
C LEU A 448 8.06 35.12 -18.50
N GLN A 449 8.33 36.19 -19.25
CA GLN A 449 9.41 37.12 -18.98
C GLN A 449 9.28 37.82 -17.62
N ALA A 450 8.06 38.24 -17.23
CA ALA A 450 7.81 38.83 -15.91
C ALA A 450 8.00 37.83 -14.74
N ALA A 451 7.72 36.54 -14.95
CA ALA A 451 8.03 35.48 -14.00
C ALA A 451 9.53 35.10 -13.98
N GLY A 452 10.25 35.37 -15.07
CA GLY A 452 11.64 34.97 -15.29
C GLY A 452 11.80 33.56 -15.86
N ILE A 453 10.85 33.10 -16.68
CA ILE A 453 10.81 31.76 -17.28
C ILE A 453 11.17 31.85 -18.76
N GLU A 454 12.04 30.95 -19.21
CA GLU A 454 12.48 30.80 -20.61
C GLU A 454 12.28 29.33 -21.00
N LEU A 455 11.27 29.07 -21.83
CA LEU A 455 10.87 27.70 -22.16
C LEU A 455 11.87 27.01 -23.08
N GLY A 456 12.30 25.81 -22.68
CA GLY A 456 13.43 25.08 -23.28
C GLY A 456 14.78 25.35 -22.58
N SER A 457 14.86 26.38 -21.74
CA SER A 457 16.08 26.78 -21.02
C SER A 457 15.98 26.44 -19.53
N ASN A 458 15.26 27.25 -18.73
CA ASN A 458 15.14 27.03 -17.28
C ASN A 458 13.95 26.13 -16.89
N TYR A 459 12.93 26.01 -17.75
CA TYR A 459 11.89 24.99 -17.68
C TYR A 459 11.63 24.41 -19.07
N PRO A 460 11.53 23.08 -19.27
CA PRO A 460 11.42 22.49 -20.61
C PRO A 460 10.04 22.72 -21.25
N LEU A 461 10.01 22.71 -22.59
CA LEU A 461 8.75 22.58 -23.35
C LEU A 461 8.15 21.17 -23.15
N PRO A 462 6.83 20.99 -23.35
CA PRO A 462 6.18 19.69 -23.33
C PRO A 462 6.86 18.66 -24.25
N LEU A 463 7.40 17.60 -23.66
CA LEU A 463 8.15 16.56 -24.36
C LEU A 463 7.31 15.83 -25.43
N VAL A 464 6.02 15.65 -25.13
CA VAL A 464 5.01 15.12 -26.04
C VAL A 464 3.74 15.93 -25.80
N TRP A 465 3.14 16.50 -26.86
CA TRP A 465 1.87 17.23 -26.78
C TRP A 465 0.68 16.28 -26.58
N ILE A 466 -0.29 16.66 -25.74
CA ILE A 466 -1.44 15.81 -25.39
C ILE A 466 -2.22 15.33 -26.63
N ASP A 467 -2.46 16.19 -27.63
CA ASP A 467 -3.19 15.82 -28.85
C ASP A 467 -2.42 14.80 -29.70
N ALA A 468 -1.10 14.96 -29.81
CA ALA A 468 -0.23 14.00 -30.51
C ALA A 468 -0.12 12.66 -29.76
N ALA A 469 -0.09 12.68 -28.42
CA ALA A 469 -0.19 11.48 -27.61
C ALA A 469 -1.54 10.77 -27.78
N LYS A 470 -2.65 11.54 -27.83
CA LYS A 470 -3.99 11.01 -28.02
C LYS A 470 -4.17 10.33 -29.38
N ALA A 471 -3.67 10.94 -30.46
CA ALA A 471 -3.66 10.32 -31.78
C ALA A 471 -2.88 8.98 -31.76
N ARG A 472 -1.63 9.02 -31.29
CA ARG A 472 -0.75 7.85 -31.20
C ARG A 472 -1.32 6.73 -30.31
N LEU A 473 -2.03 7.08 -29.23
CA LEU A 473 -2.70 6.12 -28.34
C LEU A 473 -3.83 5.38 -29.06
N GLN A 474 -4.65 6.08 -29.86
CA GLN A 474 -5.73 5.47 -30.63
C GLN A 474 -5.18 4.54 -31.72
N GLU A 475 -4.10 4.94 -32.39
CA GLU A 475 -3.37 4.09 -33.34
C GLU A 475 -2.83 2.82 -32.64
N ALA A 476 -2.16 2.97 -31.49
CA ALA A 476 -1.63 1.86 -30.70
C ALA A 476 -2.72 0.87 -30.22
N LEU A 477 -3.89 1.37 -29.83
CA LEU A 477 -5.05 0.54 -29.45
C LEU A 477 -5.62 -0.25 -30.64
N VAL A 478 -5.72 0.38 -31.81
CA VAL A 478 -6.15 -0.31 -33.04
C VAL A 478 -5.16 -1.42 -33.41
N THR A 479 -3.86 -1.15 -33.35
CA THR A 479 -2.82 -2.17 -33.56
C THR A 479 -2.89 -3.31 -32.53
N MET A 480 -3.07 -2.99 -31.24
CA MET A 480 -3.23 -3.97 -30.17
C MET A 480 -4.42 -4.92 -30.43
N TRP A 481 -5.60 -4.38 -30.73
CA TRP A 481 -6.80 -5.17 -31.00
C TRP A 481 -6.68 -5.99 -32.30
N GLN A 482 -6.00 -5.47 -33.33
CA GLN A 482 -5.71 -6.23 -34.55
C GLN A 482 -4.82 -7.45 -34.27
N HIS A 483 -3.76 -7.29 -33.47
CA HIS A 483 -2.92 -8.42 -33.06
C HIS A 483 -3.68 -9.41 -32.15
N GLU A 484 -4.46 -8.94 -31.17
CA GLU A 484 -5.27 -9.79 -30.29
C GLU A 484 -6.34 -10.59 -31.07
N ALA A 485 -6.92 -10.01 -32.13
CA ALA A 485 -7.80 -10.71 -33.05
C ALA A 485 -7.07 -11.74 -33.92
N ALA A 486 -5.89 -11.38 -34.46
CA ALA A 486 -5.07 -12.28 -35.27
C ALA A 486 -4.56 -13.50 -34.48
N CYS A 487 -4.08 -13.30 -33.24
CA CYS A 487 -3.64 -14.40 -32.37
C CYS A 487 -4.80 -15.32 -31.98
N ARG A 488 -5.99 -14.78 -31.66
CA ARG A 488 -7.19 -15.62 -31.43
C ARG A 488 -7.55 -16.44 -32.66
N ALA A 489 -7.54 -15.83 -33.85
CA ALA A 489 -7.79 -16.55 -35.10
C ALA A 489 -6.73 -17.63 -35.40
N ALA A 490 -5.45 -17.41 -35.07
CA ALA A 490 -4.40 -18.42 -35.26
C ALA A 490 -4.62 -19.67 -34.38
N VAL A 491 -5.03 -19.47 -33.12
CA VAL A 491 -5.38 -20.53 -32.17
C VAL A 491 -6.66 -21.26 -32.59
N GLU A 492 -7.71 -20.54 -32.99
CA GLU A 492 -8.97 -21.14 -33.45
C GLU A 492 -8.83 -21.94 -34.74
N ASN A 493 -7.90 -21.56 -35.62
CA ASN A 493 -7.59 -22.29 -36.86
C ASN A 493 -6.55 -23.42 -36.67
N GLY A 494 -6.03 -23.63 -35.45
CA GLY A 494 -5.11 -24.73 -35.13
C GLY A 494 -3.76 -24.67 -35.83
N VAL A 495 -3.28 -23.46 -36.17
CA VAL A 495 -1.99 -23.24 -36.85
C VAL A 495 -0.83 -23.21 -35.84
N GLU A 496 -1.12 -22.84 -34.59
CA GLU A 496 -0.29 -23.15 -33.42
C GLU A 496 -0.98 -24.29 -32.64
N GLU A 497 -0.23 -25.30 -32.20
CA GLU A 497 -0.74 -26.20 -31.16
C GLU A 497 -0.96 -25.39 -29.87
N GLY A 498 -2.05 -25.70 -29.15
CA GLY A 498 -2.49 -24.93 -27.98
C GLY A 498 -1.59 -25.06 -26.75
N HIS A 499 -0.40 -24.45 -26.80
CA HIS A 499 0.51 -24.24 -25.67
C HIS A 499 -0.11 -23.24 -24.67
N GLY A 500 -1.14 -23.69 -23.94
CA GLY A 500 -2.00 -22.88 -23.06
C GLY A 500 -1.22 -21.95 -22.12
N ASP A 501 -1.36 -20.64 -22.34
CA ASP A 501 -0.66 -19.52 -21.68
C ASP A 501 0.88 -19.69 -21.49
N SER A 502 1.47 -20.55 -22.32
CA SER A 502 2.86 -21.03 -22.23
C SER A 502 3.76 -20.46 -23.34
N SER A 503 3.19 -19.77 -24.34
CA SER A 503 4.00 -18.99 -25.29
C SER A 503 4.69 -17.85 -24.55
N GLU A 504 6.02 -17.85 -24.55
CA GLU A 504 6.83 -16.99 -23.67
C GLU A 504 6.49 -15.50 -23.86
N TYR A 505 6.01 -14.86 -22.80
CA TYR A 505 5.98 -13.41 -22.71
C TYR A 505 7.41 -12.94 -22.47
N ILE A 506 8.17 -12.73 -23.56
CA ILE A 506 9.50 -12.14 -23.51
C ILE A 506 9.36 -10.74 -22.91
N PRO A 507 9.92 -10.46 -21.71
CA PRO A 507 9.82 -9.14 -21.12
C PRO A 507 10.53 -8.11 -22.00
N VAL A 508 9.97 -6.91 -22.11
CA VAL A 508 10.75 -5.77 -22.60
C VAL A 508 11.88 -5.54 -21.61
N ALA A 509 13.13 -5.65 -22.08
CA ALA A 509 14.31 -5.49 -21.26
C ALA A 509 14.31 -4.14 -20.50
N PHE A 510 14.90 -4.12 -19.31
CA PHE A 510 15.15 -2.89 -18.58
C PHE A 510 16.35 -2.15 -19.20
N PRO A 511 16.35 -0.81 -19.26
CA PRO A 511 17.52 -0.02 -19.62
C PRO A 511 18.72 -0.37 -18.73
N GLU A 512 19.93 -0.33 -19.31
CA GLU A 512 21.17 -0.72 -18.61
C GLU A 512 21.39 0.08 -17.33
N ASP A 513 20.97 1.35 -17.30
CA ASP A 513 21.11 2.26 -16.16
C ASP A 513 20.17 1.94 -14.97
N ILE A 514 19.15 1.09 -15.18
CA ILE A 514 18.40 0.45 -14.08
C ILE A 514 19.13 -0.81 -13.62
N MET A 515 19.60 -1.64 -14.55
CA MET A 515 20.20 -2.94 -14.20
C MET A 515 21.49 -2.79 -13.39
N GLN A 516 22.26 -1.71 -13.61
CA GLN A 516 23.47 -1.37 -12.86
C GLN A 516 23.24 -0.96 -11.39
N THR A 517 22.00 -0.82 -10.91
CA THR A 517 21.72 -0.70 -9.45
C THR A 517 21.63 -2.05 -8.74
N THR A 518 21.84 -3.16 -9.47
CA THR A 518 22.04 -4.50 -8.92
C THR A 518 23.53 -4.79 -8.86
N ASP A 519 24.01 -5.42 -7.78
CA ASP A 519 25.42 -5.70 -7.54
C ASP A 519 26.09 -6.41 -8.75
N PRO A 520 27.21 -5.90 -9.30
CA PRO A 520 27.82 -6.43 -10.52
C PRO A 520 28.41 -7.85 -10.39
N ASN A 521 28.33 -8.48 -9.21
CA ASN A 521 28.80 -9.86 -8.98
C ASN A 521 27.78 -10.96 -9.38
N VAL A 522 26.61 -10.62 -9.93
CA VAL A 522 25.58 -11.61 -10.33
C VAL A 522 25.78 -12.12 -11.77
N GLU A 523 26.87 -12.88 -12.00
CA GLU A 523 26.97 -13.73 -13.19
C GLU A 523 26.13 -15.01 -13.01
N SER A 524 25.13 -15.23 -13.86
CA SER A 524 24.30 -16.43 -13.84
C SER A 524 24.93 -17.56 -14.68
N PRO A 525 25.22 -18.75 -14.12
CA PRO A 525 25.91 -19.81 -14.83
C PRO A 525 24.99 -20.51 -15.85
N LEU A 526 25.25 -20.27 -17.14
CA LEU A 526 24.59 -20.94 -18.26
C LEU A 526 24.72 -22.47 -18.15
N ARG A 527 23.59 -23.16 -17.95
CA ARG A 527 23.55 -24.61 -17.74
C ARG A 527 23.00 -25.34 -18.96
N ASN A 528 23.89 -25.87 -19.80
CA ASN A 528 23.52 -26.69 -20.96
C ASN A 528 22.75 -27.94 -20.53
N ASN A 529 21.50 -28.08 -21.01
CA ASN A 529 20.70 -29.29 -20.84
C ASN A 529 20.91 -30.25 -22.02
N ASN A 530 21.62 -31.36 -21.79
CA ASN A 530 21.50 -32.55 -22.64
C ASN A 530 20.38 -33.45 -22.09
N GLN A 531 19.44 -33.84 -22.94
CA GLN A 531 18.31 -34.68 -22.57
C GLN A 531 18.68 -36.17 -22.57
N THR A 532 18.37 -36.89 -21.50
CA THR A 532 18.16 -38.35 -21.52
C THR A 532 16.97 -38.69 -20.63
N ALA A 533 15.88 -39.17 -21.23
CA ALA A 533 14.67 -39.57 -20.50
C ALA A 533 14.86 -40.93 -19.81
N THR A 534 14.21 -41.14 -18.66
CA THR A 534 14.04 -42.48 -18.07
C THR A 534 12.72 -42.54 -17.30
N THR A 535 11.84 -43.46 -17.71
CA THR A 535 10.49 -43.64 -17.14
C THR A 535 10.54 -44.45 -15.85
N ILE A 536 9.91 -43.95 -14.77
CA ILE A 536 9.68 -44.73 -13.54
C ILE A 536 8.20 -44.64 -13.11
N THR A 537 7.71 -45.74 -12.55
CA THR A 537 6.29 -46.11 -12.41
C THR A 537 5.56 -45.41 -11.27
N ARG A 538 4.23 -45.21 -11.42
CA ARG A 538 3.32 -44.82 -10.32
C ARG A 538 3.16 -45.93 -9.28
N GLY A 539 3.19 -45.56 -8.00
CA GLY A 539 2.60 -46.28 -6.87
C GLY A 539 2.00 -45.24 -5.91
N GLY A 540 0.81 -45.48 -5.35
CA GLY A 540 0.02 -44.46 -4.65
C GLY A 540 -0.16 -44.72 -3.15
N GLY A 541 -0.35 -43.63 -2.39
CA GLY A 541 -0.70 -43.64 -0.97
C GLY A 541 -1.09 -42.25 -0.49
N TYR A 542 -2.25 -42.14 0.15
CA TYR A 542 -2.82 -40.92 0.75
C TYR A 542 -1.98 -40.44 1.97
N GLN A 543 -2.10 -39.21 2.50
CA GLN A 543 -3.14 -38.18 2.36
C GLN A 543 -2.54 -36.75 2.60
N ASP A 544 -3.40 -35.74 2.73
CA ASP A 544 -3.12 -34.33 3.07
C ASP A 544 -2.40 -33.46 2.02
N GLN A 545 -3.18 -32.84 1.14
CA GLN A 545 -2.80 -31.68 0.32
C GLN A 545 -3.92 -30.63 0.34
N MET A 546 -3.56 -29.36 0.52
CA MET A 546 -4.40 -28.20 0.20
C MET A 546 -3.61 -27.18 -0.62
N VAL A 547 -3.39 -27.53 -1.89
CA VAL A 547 -3.04 -26.60 -2.97
C VAL A 547 -3.93 -26.99 -4.17
N PRO A 548 -4.79 -26.10 -4.70
CA PRO A 548 -5.67 -26.45 -5.82
C PRO A 548 -4.89 -26.75 -7.10
N SER A 549 -4.94 -28.00 -7.58
CA SER A 549 -4.41 -28.39 -8.88
C SER A 549 -5.39 -27.99 -10.00
N ILE A 550 -5.14 -26.85 -10.63
CA ILE A 550 -5.99 -26.34 -11.72
C ILE A 550 -5.75 -27.14 -13.00
N THR A 551 -6.73 -27.96 -13.40
CA THR A 551 -6.85 -28.53 -14.75
C THR A 551 -8.21 -28.19 -15.34
N SER A 552 -8.29 -27.07 -16.08
CA SER A 552 -9.53 -26.58 -16.70
C SER A 552 -9.81 -27.26 -18.05
N SER A 553 -10.41 -28.45 -18.03
CA SER A 553 -10.91 -29.10 -19.25
C SER A 553 -12.27 -28.52 -19.67
N LEU A 554 -12.29 -27.65 -20.68
CA LEU A 554 -13.55 -27.19 -21.29
C LEU A 554 -14.23 -28.34 -22.05
N SER A 555 -15.46 -28.67 -21.68
CA SER A 555 -16.35 -29.55 -22.46
C SER A 555 -17.60 -28.80 -22.90
N ARG A 556 -17.78 -28.66 -24.22
CA ARG A 556 -18.88 -27.92 -24.86
C ARG A 556 -20.13 -28.84 -24.91
N GLY A 557 -21.17 -28.52 -24.14
CA GLY A 557 -22.26 -29.46 -23.84
C GLY A 557 -23.44 -29.49 -24.83
N SER A 558 -24.44 -30.32 -24.55
CA SER A 558 -25.80 -30.24 -25.13
C SER A 558 -26.87 -31.08 -24.39
N SER A 559 -28.03 -30.45 -24.16
CA SER A 559 -29.39 -31.02 -24.13
C SER A 559 -29.89 -31.96 -22.99
N MET A 560 -30.79 -31.38 -22.18
CA MET A 560 -32.15 -31.86 -21.85
C MET A 560 -32.45 -32.99 -20.81
N TYR A 561 -33.52 -32.69 -20.05
CA TYR A 561 -34.52 -33.53 -19.35
C TYR A 561 -34.23 -34.24 -18.00
N LEU A 562 -34.88 -33.66 -16.97
CA LEU A 562 -35.76 -34.31 -15.98
C LEU A 562 -35.22 -35.21 -14.83
N ARG A 563 -35.74 -34.90 -13.63
CA ARG A 563 -36.24 -35.82 -12.57
C ARG A 563 -35.35 -36.17 -11.35
N ASN A 564 -35.57 -35.42 -10.26
CA ASN A 564 -35.52 -35.93 -8.86
C ASN A 564 -36.64 -36.98 -8.62
N PRO A 565 -36.61 -37.85 -7.57
CA PRO A 565 -36.04 -37.56 -6.23
C PRO A 565 -35.38 -38.74 -5.45
N ASN A 566 -34.97 -38.45 -4.20
CA ASN A 566 -34.64 -39.37 -3.08
C ASN A 566 -33.39 -40.28 -3.24
N GLU A 567 -32.71 -40.78 -2.20
CA GLU A 567 -32.94 -40.75 -0.74
C GLU A 567 -31.61 -40.84 0.07
N ASP A 568 -31.67 -40.56 1.38
CA ASP A 568 -30.78 -40.87 2.53
C ASP A 568 -29.37 -41.47 2.30
N ASN A 569 -28.30 -40.94 2.91
CA ASN A 569 -28.10 -41.01 4.36
C ASN A 569 -27.00 -40.05 4.88
N ARG A 570 -27.13 -39.57 6.13
CA ARG A 570 -26.10 -38.77 6.82
C ARG A 570 -26.02 -39.19 8.29
N ALA A 571 -24.89 -39.79 8.69
CA ALA A 571 -24.63 -40.15 10.09
C ALA A 571 -24.23 -38.93 10.94
N GLU A 572 -24.52 -39.00 12.23
CA GLU A 572 -24.57 -37.84 13.14
C GLU A 572 -23.29 -37.63 13.97
N VAL A 573 -23.18 -36.45 14.58
CA VAL A 573 -22.30 -36.20 15.74
C VAL A 573 -23.16 -35.59 16.85
N PRO A 574 -23.21 -36.14 18.08
CA PRO A 574 -24.21 -35.71 19.07
C PRO A 574 -23.91 -34.37 19.73
N ARG A 575 -24.97 -33.62 20.04
CA ARG A 575 -25.00 -32.65 21.14
C ARG A 575 -26.24 -32.93 21.99
N ASN A 576 -26.10 -32.82 23.31
CA ASN A 576 -27.25 -32.90 24.22
C ASN A 576 -28.01 -31.58 24.21
N ASP A 577 -29.29 -31.63 23.86
CA ASP A 577 -30.27 -30.63 24.28
C ASP A 577 -30.78 -30.92 25.68
N ASN A 578 -31.34 -29.88 26.32
CA ASN A 578 -32.45 -30.04 27.26
C ASN A 578 -33.25 -28.73 27.27
N LEU A 579 -34.38 -28.74 26.59
CA LEU A 579 -35.35 -27.64 26.52
C LEU A 579 -36.32 -27.68 27.71
N THR A 580 -36.89 -26.54 28.08
CA THR A 580 -38.34 -26.47 28.38
C THR A 580 -38.89 -25.04 28.30
N GLU A 581 -40.00 -24.91 27.58
CA GLU A 581 -40.90 -23.75 27.39
C GLU A 581 -41.97 -23.73 28.51
N GLU A 582 -42.94 -22.81 28.69
CA GLU A 582 -43.25 -21.46 28.16
C GLU A 582 -44.23 -20.70 29.12
N ASP A 583 -43.99 -19.39 29.33
CA ASP A 583 -44.95 -18.26 29.31
C ASP A 583 -46.32 -18.27 30.12
N PRO A 584 -47.37 -17.45 29.81
CA PRO A 584 -47.62 -16.11 30.42
C PRO A 584 -48.86 -15.92 31.34
N ARG A 585 -48.89 -14.81 32.14
CA ARG A 585 -49.88 -13.67 32.12
C ARG A 585 -50.04 -12.85 33.42
N ARG A 586 -50.03 -11.50 33.32
CA ARG A 586 -50.85 -10.45 34.03
C ARG A 586 -50.88 -10.44 35.61
N ARG A 587 -50.91 -9.31 36.36
CA ARG A 587 -51.41 -7.93 36.11
C ARG A 587 -51.07 -6.94 37.28
N ASN A 588 -50.94 -5.64 36.96
CA ASN A 588 -51.24 -4.42 37.77
C ASN A 588 -50.52 -4.05 39.10
N GLY A 589 -50.19 -2.75 39.22
CA GLY A 589 -49.94 -2.00 40.47
C GLY A 589 -48.55 -1.33 40.56
N ALA A 590 -48.30 -0.03 40.79
CA ALA A 590 -48.96 1.28 40.62
C ALA A 590 -48.31 2.27 41.64
N GLY A 591 -47.86 3.45 41.21
CA GLY A 591 -47.12 4.46 42.02
C GLY A 591 -45.68 4.68 41.48
N GLN A 592 -45.26 5.84 40.93
CA GLN A 592 -45.11 7.21 41.49
C GLN A 592 -43.98 7.30 42.55
N THR A 593 -43.00 8.22 42.52
CA THR A 593 -42.70 9.37 41.61
C THR A 593 -41.27 9.92 41.82
N GLY A 594 -40.63 10.48 40.76
CA GLY A 594 -39.79 11.71 40.85
C GLY A 594 -38.28 11.64 41.23
N PRO A 595 -37.36 12.08 40.33
CA PRO A 595 -35.96 12.47 40.59
C PRO A 595 -35.79 14.03 40.47
N PRO A 596 -34.61 14.67 40.25
CA PRO A 596 -33.18 14.32 40.44
C PRO A 596 -32.37 15.39 41.26
N GLN A 597 -31.05 15.22 41.52
CA GLN A 597 -29.99 16.28 41.38
C GLN A 597 -28.54 15.86 41.81
N PRO A 598 -27.49 16.36 41.11
CA PRO A 598 -26.11 16.61 41.60
C PRO A 598 -25.83 18.15 41.66
N PRO A 599 -24.58 18.70 41.68
CA PRO A 599 -23.22 18.20 42.01
C PRO A 599 -22.48 19.07 43.08
N ILE A 600 -21.26 18.69 43.52
CA ILE A 600 -20.32 19.59 44.25
C ILE A 600 -18.86 19.41 43.78
N ASN A 601 -18.10 20.51 43.68
CA ASN A 601 -16.67 20.61 43.37
C ASN A 601 -15.81 20.84 44.64
N ALA A 602 -14.58 20.30 44.70
CA ALA A 602 -13.58 20.77 45.68
C ALA A 602 -12.10 20.54 45.26
N ARG A 603 -11.36 21.65 45.14
CA ARG A 603 -9.89 21.84 45.29
C ARG A 603 -9.76 23.24 45.93
N PRO A 604 -8.81 23.54 46.85
CA PRO A 604 -7.41 23.77 46.42
C PRO A 604 -6.28 23.67 47.49
N ARG A 605 -5.01 23.76 47.02
CA ARG A 605 -3.86 24.58 47.49
C ARG A 605 -2.49 23.89 47.50
N ARG A 606 -1.45 24.74 47.48
CA ARG A 606 0.00 24.45 47.39
C ARG A 606 0.67 24.49 48.77
N ASN A 607 1.83 23.86 48.88
CA ASN A 607 3.15 24.40 49.28
C ASN A 607 4.16 23.22 49.18
N SER A 608 5.32 23.26 48.51
CA SER A 608 6.51 24.16 48.50
C SER A 608 7.60 23.69 49.48
N GLU A 609 8.87 23.98 49.15
CA GLU A 609 10.12 23.64 49.87
C GLU A 609 10.59 22.16 49.80
N ASP A 610 11.89 21.82 49.71
CA ASP A 610 13.04 22.53 49.08
C ASP A 610 14.27 21.57 48.90
N SER A 611 15.38 22.08 48.34
CA SER A 611 16.77 21.56 48.38
C SER A 611 17.06 20.31 47.48
N SER A 612 17.96 20.34 46.47
CA SER A 612 19.43 20.53 46.40
C SER A 612 20.21 19.19 46.38
N THR A 613 21.32 18.95 45.66
CA THR A 613 22.23 19.86 44.90
C THR A 613 23.11 19.09 43.88
N ALA A 614 23.60 19.81 42.85
CA ALA A 614 24.93 19.65 42.19
C ALA A 614 25.25 18.35 41.37
N ASP A 615 26.12 18.34 40.35
CA ASP A 615 26.94 19.44 39.77
C ASP A 615 27.26 19.27 38.24
N SER A 616 27.83 20.34 37.67
CA SER A 616 28.64 20.58 36.44
C SER A 616 29.33 19.39 35.71
N SER A 617 29.75 19.43 34.43
CA SER A 617 29.69 20.38 33.26
C SER A 617 30.12 19.60 31.97
N ASN A 618 30.59 20.08 30.79
CA ASN A 618 31.04 21.39 30.27
C ASN A 618 31.08 21.46 28.71
N SER A 619 30.78 22.63 28.13
CA SER A 619 30.94 22.99 26.69
C SER A 619 30.12 22.17 25.66
N SER A 620 29.90 22.61 24.41
CA SER A 620 30.40 23.77 23.66
C SER A 620 29.28 24.39 22.78
N ARG A 621 29.48 25.63 22.29
CA ARG A 621 28.49 26.36 21.46
C ARG A 621 28.79 26.21 19.96
N GLY A 622 27.83 25.71 19.20
CA GLY A 622 27.70 25.94 17.75
C GLY A 622 26.41 26.69 17.46
N VAL A 623 26.46 27.85 16.79
CA VAL A 623 25.28 28.66 16.48
C VAL A 623 24.83 28.39 15.05
N VAL A 624 23.56 28.04 14.86
CA VAL A 624 22.91 27.88 13.55
C VAL A 624 21.70 28.83 13.51
N PRO A 625 21.49 29.61 12.43
CA PRO A 625 20.38 30.58 12.40
C PRO A 625 19.04 29.89 12.18
N VAL A 626 18.08 30.11 13.08
CA VAL A 626 16.67 29.79 12.85
C VAL A 626 16.02 30.99 12.15
N TRP A 627 15.45 30.77 10.96
CA TRP A 627 14.54 31.73 10.35
C TRP A 627 13.11 31.50 10.86
N SER A 628 12.36 32.59 11.06
CA SER A 628 10.94 32.53 11.40
C SER A 628 10.22 33.69 10.72
N PRO A 629 9.11 33.44 10.00
CA PRO A 629 8.35 34.51 9.33
C PRO A 629 7.58 35.37 10.35
N PRO A 630 7.43 36.68 10.13
CA PRO A 630 6.80 37.58 11.08
C PRO A 630 5.27 37.44 11.09
N SER A 631 4.68 37.38 12.28
CA SER A 631 3.23 37.49 12.48
C SER A 631 2.81 38.96 12.56
N SER A 632 1.84 39.36 11.73
CA SER A 632 1.35 40.74 11.67
C SER A 632 0.28 41.01 12.73
N ASN A 633 0.70 41.56 13.88
CA ASN A 633 -0.23 42.18 14.84
C ASN A 633 -0.77 43.50 14.26
N TYR A 634 -2.09 43.63 14.13
CA TYR A 634 -2.77 44.91 13.93
C TYR A 634 -3.49 45.31 15.22
N SER A 635 -3.02 46.38 15.86
CA SER A 635 -3.71 47.04 16.96
C SER A 635 -4.70 48.08 16.44
N ALA A 636 -5.90 48.14 17.03
CA ALA A 636 -6.88 49.15 16.69
C ALA A 636 -6.54 50.52 17.33
N SER A 637 -6.88 51.60 16.61
CA SER A 637 -6.98 52.96 17.13
C SER A 637 -8.04 53.69 16.31
N ASP A 638 -9.10 54.16 16.96
CA ASP A 638 -10.15 54.98 16.33
C ASP A 638 -9.62 56.36 15.94
N ASP A 639 -10.17 56.93 14.87
CA ASP A 639 -10.42 58.38 14.83
C ASP A 639 -11.58 58.73 13.89
N ASN A 640 -12.34 59.79 14.21
CA ASN A 640 -13.60 60.12 13.53
C ASN A 640 -13.51 61.35 12.61
N VAL A 641 -13.86 61.20 11.33
CA VAL A 641 -14.35 62.31 10.48
C VAL A 641 -15.50 61.83 9.59
N THR A 642 -16.56 62.63 9.46
CA THR A 642 -17.81 62.31 8.75
C THR A 642 -18.01 63.16 7.49
N THR A 643 -18.41 62.55 6.36
CA THR A 643 -19.27 63.19 5.33
C THR A 643 -19.91 62.18 4.35
N SER A 644 -21.24 62.04 4.44
CA SER A 644 -22.25 61.81 3.37
C SER A 644 -21.97 61.00 2.07
N SER A 645 -22.86 60.01 1.81
CA SER A 645 -23.60 59.78 0.54
C SER A 645 -22.86 59.27 -0.73
N SER A 646 -23.39 58.35 -1.58
CA SER A 646 -24.44 57.30 -1.49
C SER A 646 -24.46 56.43 -2.79
N TYR A 647 -25.34 55.42 -2.85
CA TYR A 647 -25.86 54.66 -4.04
C TYR A 647 -25.14 53.41 -4.62
N LEU A 648 -26.01 52.50 -5.12
CA LEU A 648 -25.83 51.29 -5.96
C LEU A 648 -24.97 50.14 -5.38
N GLN A 649 -25.55 49.03 -4.87
CA GLN A 649 -26.37 47.94 -5.47
C GLN A 649 -25.55 46.70 -5.89
N ARG A 650 -25.91 45.53 -5.32
CA ARG A 650 -25.42 44.19 -5.71
C ARG A 650 -26.46 43.46 -6.57
N PRO A 651 -26.08 42.71 -7.61
CA PRO A 651 -26.96 41.75 -8.29
C PRO A 651 -26.93 40.36 -7.62
N HIS A 652 -28.07 39.66 -7.64
CA HIS A 652 -28.25 38.31 -7.11
C HIS A 652 -28.74 37.40 -8.25
N ARG A 653 -28.02 36.32 -8.58
CA ARG A 653 -28.48 35.19 -9.41
C ARG A 653 -27.86 33.90 -8.87
N GLN A 654 -28.64 32.97 -8.30
CA GLN A 654 -29.61 32.04 -8.91
C GLN A 654 -28.93 30.73 -9.35
N LEU A 655 -29.25 29.66 -8.60
CA LEU A 655 -28.94 28.27 -8.94
C LEU A 655 -29.86 27.78 -10.06
N MET A 656 -29.34 26.94 -10.97
CA MET A 656 -30.15 26.15 -11.89
C MET A 656 -29.96 24.66 -11.60
N ASN A 657 -31.04 23.99 -11.21
CA ASN A 657 -31.12 22.53 -11.20
C ASN A 657 -31.44 22.03 -12.61
N TRP A 658 -30.77 20.97 -13.06
CA TRP A 658 -31.16 20.22 -14.26
C TRP A 658 -31.68 18.84 -13.87
N GLN A 659 -32.96 18.58 -14.15
CA GLN A 659 -33.57 17.27 -13.99
C GLN A 659 -33.58 16.48 -15.31
N ARG A 660 -33.64 15.15 -15.16
CA ARG A 660 -33.71 14.18 -16.26
C ARG A 660 -34.95 14.39 -17.14
N GLN A 661 -34.79 14.24 -18.45
CA GLN A 661 -35.88 13.76 -19.32
C GLN A 661 -35.41 12.55 -20.12
N ARG A 662 -36.29 11.55 -20.23
CA ARG A 662 -36.19 10.46 -21.20
C ARG A 662 -36.95 10.88 -22.46
N LEU A 663 -36.51 10.42 -23.63
CA LEU A 663 -37.31 10.39 -24.86
C LEU A 663 -37.32 8.97 -25.42
N SER A 664 -38.41 8.58 -26.06
CA SER A 664 -38.65 7.20 -26.49
C SER A 664 -39.48 7.11 -27.76
N GLN A 665 -38.95 6.38 -28.75
CA GLN A 665 -39.62 5.70 -29.88
C GLN A 665 -40.39 6.52 -30.93
N THR A 666 -39.95 6.39 -32.19
CA THR A 666 -40.68 5.99 -33.43
C THR A 666 -39.96 6.57 -34.66
N GLY A 667 -39.88 5.92 -35.83
CA GLY A 667 -40.21 4.53 -36.20
C GLY A 667 -40.21 4.33 -37.73
N PHE A 668 -40.02 3.07 -38.19
CA PHE A 668 -40.29 2.52 -39.54
C PHE A 668 -39.32 2.88 -40.71
N PRO A 669 -39.26 2.06 -41.77
CA PRO A 669 -39.95 0.77 -42.00
C PRO A 669 -39.28 -0.42 -41.29
#